data_AF-A0A1W9W6N7-F1
#
_entry.id   AF-A0A1W9W6N7-F1
#
_cell.length_a   1.000
_cell.length_b   1.000
_cell.length_c   1.000
_cell.angle_alpha   90.00
_cell.angle_beta   90.00
_cell.angle_gamma   90.00
#
_symmetry.space_group_name_H-M   'P 1'
#
loop_
_entity.id
_entity.type
_entity.pdbx_description
1 polymer ?
#
loop_
_entity_poly.entity_id
_entity_poly.type
_entity_poly.pdbx_seq_one_letter_code
_entity_poly.pdbx_strand_id
1 'polypeptide(L)'
;MLISRRWLLFLIVLIFVFYNVETKLALSFSSQSTPQLIESAVDRKEIDRETANLYLAYAIGEHDKLPVEYQSNVAWHGTAYLLRLQNEVATMKRQKERMTVERILSTTCDSYSVGAMPYSVNSTYFYIEYDSIYGGLTLNDYITSLDNSWETEVNDFGWAAPPVSDNPPPDNLYHVRIDNLGGGLYGYVSSGGTHGGFVGDNPNTSWDDEKAYASCMVLNNDYTGFPGSPQRALDATTAHEFNHSIQYGYGALHSSYAPDMNFIEGGATWMEDEVYDNSDDNHNYLWPEFDQCMGAFDGNIYAYWITFRGMTERFGTNIAGGSEDVMQDFWEETSKGTGENLSAMNTALNNKGITLADAYHDYAIAVKFNKTCGGNYTLPHCFEEAASYVSKAGHTSVHGYIDSIGDSYTGYVEDNYALSWVSLPTASSGYDVTLENTSEGGEIRTSVVCDTGTTLVVYPFSQVVGVGQSSTLAGFYLGNCQFVVAVITNQSQTADDPYFCVRREYNLTVSNSTTPINTPTDTPTSTSSAQTSTPTPSSTPTNTPTPSHTPTLTPIPNPVQVVFIQDDYLYLVEENNGENNFVIKDLTNPGSPIEVGNLLLEDTIYDIFVLGNYAYVSFGNQGLKVIDISNPANPAVVGTYNRSAKSFSQRQKSTETTNNTLPLEHVEINGLSLGFINTTYPFEVKFSPINASTPMTYTWSPPPFSGQGTSQANYHWPCDYYCEGDGNDSITNGCNWWFSRRLYEYPLHISCCIYPCWCQ
;
A
#
# COMPACT_ATOMS: atom_id res chain seq x y z
N MET A 1 -12.07 -57.99 12.91
CA MET A 1 -13.44 -57.52 12.63
C MET A 1 -13.32 -56.44 11.56
N LEU A 2 -13.81 -56.71 10.35
CA LEU A 2 -13.64 -55.88 9.17
C LEU A 2 -14.45 -54.58 9.29
N ILE A 3 -13.79 -53.45 9.52
CA ILE A 3 -14.37 -52.14 9.22
C ILE A 3 -14.18 -51.91 7.72
N SER A 4 -15.27 -51.81 6.98
CA SER A 4 -15.24 -51.80 5.52
C SER A 4 -14.61 -50.50 5.00
N ARG A 5 -13.73 -50.63 3.99
CA ARG A 5 -13.07 -49.51 3.27
C ARG A 5 -14.03 -48.43 2.73
N ARG A 6 -15.35 -48.68 2.73
CA ARG A 6 -16.37 -47.69 2.33
C ARG A 6 -16.59 -46.59 3.36
N TRP A 7 -16.37 -46.84 4.65
CA TRP A 7 -16.54 -45.82 5.70
C TRP A 7 -15.36 -44.84 5.77
N LEU A 8 -14.14 -45.30 5.46
CA LEU A 8 -12.96 -44.43 5.44
C LEU A 8 -13.01 -43.43 4.26
N LEU A 9 -13.51 -43.87 3.10
CA LEU A 9 -13.72 -42.98 1.94
C LEU A 9 -14.84 -41.96 2.16
N PHE A 10 -15.91 -42.33 2.90
CA PHE A 10 -16.98 -41.39 3.23
C PHE A 10 -16.53 -40.33 4.24
N LEU A 11 -15.67 -40.70 5.20
CA LEU A 11 -15.09 -39.78 6.17
C LEU A 11 -14.09 -38.80 5.51
N ILE A 12 -13.29 -39.26 4.54
CA ILE A 12 -12.34 -38.41 3.81
C ILE A 12 -13.08 -37.41 2.91
N VAL A 13 -14.18 -37.81 2.27
CA VAL A 13 -15.02 -36.90 1.47
C VAL A 13 -15.74 -35.89 2.37
N LEU A 14 -16.22 -36.27 3.56
CA LEU A 14 -16.78 -35.32 4.52
C LEU A 14 -15.73 -34.33 5.04
N ILE A 15 -14.52 -34.79 5.35
CA ILE A 15 -13.43 -33.92 5.80
C ILE A 15 -13.06 -32.92 4.69
N PHE A 16 -13.01 -33.33 3.41
CA PHE A 16 -12.76 -32.41 2.29
C PHE A 16 -13.92 -31.43 2.00
N VAL A 17 -15.17 -31.82 2.26
CA VAL A 17 -16.33 -30.93 2.06
C VAL A 17 -16.47 -29.93 3.23
N PHE A 18 -16.10 -30.31 4.46
CA PHE A 18 -16.12 -29.40 5.62
C PHE A 18 -14.89 -28.49 5.70
N TYR A 19 -13.69 -28.93 5.26
CA TYR A 19 -12.50 -28.06 5.17
C TYR A 19 -12.65 -26.92 4.15
N ASN A 20 -13.45 -27.12 3.10
CA ASN A 20 -13.68 -26.12 2.05
C ASN A 20 -14.84 -25.15 2.35
N VAL A 21 -15.67 -25.43 3.37
CA VAL A 21 -16.82 -24.58 3.72
C VAL A 21 -16.50 -23.66 4.91
N GLU A 22 -15.68 -24.10 5.86
CA GLU A 22 -15.27 -23.26 7.01
C GLU A 22 -14.11 -22.29 6.70
N THR A 23 -13.44 -22.42 5.56
CA THR A 23 -12.41 -21.47 5.09
C THR A 23 -13.00 -20.24 4.37
N LYS A 24 -14.31 -20.21 4.11
CA LYS A 24 -14.99 -19.08 3.42
C LYS A 24 -15.80 -18.15 4.33
N LEU A 25 -15.71 -18.30 5.65
CA LEU A 25 -16.49 -17.49 6.61
C LEU A 25 -15.67 -17.02 7.82
N ALA A 26 -14.36 -16.83 7.62
CA ALA A 26 -13.66 -15.80 8.36
C ALA A 26 -13.81 -14.51 7.54
N LEU A 27 -14.55 -13.53 8.06
CA LEU A 27 -14.38 -12.15 7.63
C LEU A 27 -12.95 -11.75 7.97
N SER A 28 -12.00 -12.09 7.09
CA SER A 28 -10.75 -11.34 7.03
C SER A 28 -11.17 -9.94 6.63
N PHE A 29 -10.86 -8.95 7.45
CA PHE A 29 -10.59 -7.63 6.88
C PHE A 29 -9.43 -7.87 5.90
N SER A 30 -9.78 -8.04 4.63
CA SER A 30 -8.76 -8.18 3.60
C SER A 30 -8.02 -6.86 3.59
N SER A 31 -6.70 -6.88 3.80
CA SER A 31 -5.84 -5.74 3.55
C SER A 31 -5.72 -5.43 2.05
N GLN A 32 -6.42 -6.19 1.20
CA GLN A 32 -6.38 -6.03 -0.25
C GLN A 32 -7.47 -5.09 -0.75
N SER A 33 -7.12 -4.25 -1.73
CA SER A 33 -8.08 -3.44 -2.49
C SER A 33 -8.98 -4.30 -3.37
N THR A 34 -10.08 -3.72 -3.87
CA THR A 34 -11.01 -4.43 -4.76
C THR A 34 -10.31 -5.05 -5.98
N PRO A 35 -9.44 -4.34 -6.72
CA PRO A 35 -8.68 -4.95 -7.79
C PRO A 35 -7.78 -6.10 -7.32
N GLN A 36 -7.10 -5.98 -6.18
CA GLN A 36 -6.25 -7.03 -5.63
C GLN A 36 -7.04 -8.29 -5.22
N LEU A 37 -8.25 -8.13 -4.68
CA LEU A 37 -9.16 -9.24 -4.41
C LEU A 37 -9.54 -9.98 -5.70
N ILE A 38 -9.85 -9.23 -6.76
CA ILE A 38 -10.20 -9.76 -8.09
C ILE A 38 -9.00 -10.52 -8.68
N GLU A 39 -7.80 -9.92 -8.69
CA GLU A 39 -6.59 -10.54 -9.21
C GLU A 39 -6.21 -11.81 -8.43
N SER A 40 -6.28 -11.75 -7.10
CA SER A 40 -5.99 -12.91 -6.27
C SER A 40 -6.97 -14.07 -6.53
N ALA A 41 -8.22 -13.78 -6.88
CA ALA A 41 -9.19 -14.81 -7.28
C ALA A 41 -8.89 -15.41 -8.66
N VAL A 42 -8.33 -14.64 -9.59
CA VAL A 42 -7.79 -15.17 -10.86
C VAL A 42 -6.62 -16.10 -10.59
N ASP A 43 -5.67 -15.71 -9.74
CA ASP A 43 -4.50 -16.52 -9.39
C ASP A 43 -4.89 -17.83 -8.71
N ARG A 44 -5.89 -17.78 -7.82
CA ARG A 44 -6.50 -18.96 -7.20
C ARG A 44 -7.41 -19.75 -8.13
N LYS A 45 -7.63 -19.28 -9.36
CA LYS A 45 -8.51 -19.89 -10.38
C LYS A 45 -9.96 -20.03 -9.94
N GLU A 46 -10.42 -19.13 -9.08
CA GLU A 46 -11.82 -19.04 -8.63
C GLU A 46 -12.70 -18.37 -9.69
N ILE A 47 -12.14 -17.43 -10.43
CA ILE A 47 -12.74 -16.77 -11.59
C ILE A 47 -11.75 -16.77 -12.76
N ASP A 48 -12.27 -16.67 -13.99
CA ASP A 48 -11.43 -16.48 -15.18
C ASP A 48 -11.15 -14.98 -15.44
N ARG A 49 -10.13 -14.70 -16.25
CA ARG A 49 -9.72 -13.32 -16.60
C ARG A 49 -10.86 -12.49 -17.19
N GLU A 50 -11.72 -13.08 -18.02
CA GLU A 50 -12.85 -12.34 -18.60
C GLU A 50 -13.90 -11.97 -17.54
N THR A 51 -14.07 -12.77 -16.49
CA THR A 51 -14.97 -12.47 -15.37
C THR A 51 -14.33 -11.41 -14.48
N ALA A 52 -13.02 -11.49 -14.25
CA ALA A 52 -12.26 -10.47 -13.55
C ALA A 52 -12.38 -9.10 -14.24
N ASN A 53 -12.26 -9.04 -15.57
CA ASN A 53 -12.38 -7.79 -16.32
C ASN A 53 -13.80 -7.20 -16.22
N LEU A 54 -14.83 -8.05 -16.23
CA LEU A 54 -16.19 -7.60 -15.97
C LEU A 54 -16.35 -7.03 -14.55
N TYR A 55 -15.78 -7.70 -13.55
CA TYR A 55 -15.86 -7.25 -12.16
C TYR A 55 -15.08 -5.95 -11.95
N LEU A 56 -13.93 -5.80 -12.59
CA LEU A 56 -13.17 -4.55 -12.57
C LEU A 56 -13.96 -3.41 -13.24
N ALA A 57 -14.64 -3.67 -14.35
CA ALA A 57 -15.52 -2.68 -14.98
C ALA A 57 -16.70 -2.30 -14.06
N TYR A 58 -17.30 -3.27 -13.35
CA TYR A 58 -18.31 -2.97 -12.32
C TYR A 58 -17.73 -2.16 -11.17
N ALA A 59 -16.53 -2.47 -10.70
CA ALA A 59 -15.88 -1.73 -9.61
C ALA A 59 -15.71 -0.24 -9.95
N ILE A 60 -15.45 0.10 -11.22
CA ILE A 60 -15.24 1.49 -11.67
C ILE A 60 -16.56 2.22 -11.96
N GLY A 61 -17.48 1.59 -12.70
CA GLY A 61 -18.63 2.30 -13.28
C GLY A 61 -20.01 1.85 -12.77
N GLU A 62 -20.12 0.70 -12.10
CA GLU A 62 -21.40 0.13 -11.66
C GLU A 62 -21.24 -0.67 -10.35
N HIS A 63 -20.73 -0.03 -9.29
CA HIS A 63 -20.29 -0.69 -8.06
C HIS A 63 -21.34 -1.62 -7.43
N ASP A 64 -22.62 -1.25 -7.48
CA ASP A 64 -23.74 -2.06 -6.98
C ASP A 64 -23.86 -3.46 -7.62
N LYS A 65 -23.23 -3.67 -8.79
CA LYS A 65 -23.21 -4.96 -9.50
C LYS A 65 -21.98 -5.79 -9.17
N LEU A 66 -20.98 -5.24 -8.49
CA LEU A 66 -19.81 -5.98 -8.04
C LEU A 66 -20.23 -6.97 -6.94
N PRO A 67 -19.88 -8.26 -7.03
CA PRO A 67 -20.22 -9.21 -5.97
C PRO A 67 -19.56 -8.82 -4.63
N VAL A 68 -20.29 -9.03 -3.54
CA VAL A 68 -19.92 -8.55 -2.19
C VAL A 68 -18.55 -9.08 -1.74
N GLU A 69 -18.15 -10.27 -2.17
CA GLU A 69 -16.85 -10.87 -1.83
C GLU A 69 -15.65 -10.16 -2.48
N TYR A 70 -15.87 -9.29 -3.48
CA TYR A 70 -14.83 -8.48 -4.13
C TYR A 70 -14.92 -7.00 -3.77
N GLN A 71 -15.87 -6.61 -2.90
CA GLN A 71 -15.98 -5.25 -2.41
C GLN A 71 -15.01 -5.06 -1.23
N SER A 72 -14.11 -4.08 -1.34
CA SER A 72 -13.17 -3.69 -0.29
C SER A 72 -13.18 -2.17 -0.14
N ASN A 73 -13.00 -1.66 1.07
CA ASN A 73 -12.82 -0.22 1.31
C ASN A 73 -11.35 0.19 1.37
N VAL A 74 -10.42 -0.72 1.06
CA VAL A 74 -8.99 -0.40 0.96
C VAL A 74 -8.77 0.46 -0.28
N ALA A 75 -8.08 1.58 -0.10
CA ALA A 75 -7.90 2.61 -1.12
C ALA A 75 -7.19 2.12 -2.39
N TRP A 76 -7.60 2.60 -3.57
CA TRP A 76 -6.99 2.33 -4.88
C TRP A 76 -7.37 3.38 -5.93
N HIS A 77 -6.53 3.57 -6.95
CA HIS A 77 -6.78 4.49 -8.07
C HIS A 77 -7.30 3.79 -9.32
N GLY A 78 -8.19 4.43 -10.08
CA GLY A 78 -8.96 3.77 -11.14
C GLY A 78 -8.37 3.88 -12.53
N THR A 79 -7.60 4.93 -12.85
CA THR A 79 -7.12 5.22 -14.21
C THR A 79 -6.29 4.07 -14.79
N ALA A 80 -5.33 3.53 -14.04
CA ALA A 80 -4.55 2.35 -14.41
C ALA A 80 -5.41 1.17 -14.88
N TYR A 81 -6.45 0.86 -14.10
CA TYR A 81 -7.33 -0.27 -14.37
C TYR A 81 -8.27 0.02 -15.54
N LEU A 82 -8.66 1.28 -15.75
CA LEU A 82 -9.45 1.71 -16.89
C LEU A 82 -8.66 1.56 -18.20
N LEU A 83 -7.42 2.04 -18.24
CA LEU A 83 -6.49 1.87 -19.39
C LEU A 83 -6.27 0.39 -19.70
N ARG A 84 -6.03 -0.42 -18.67
CA ARG A 84 -5.91 -1.88 -18.82
C ARG A 84 -7.17 -2.51 -19.42
N LEU A 85 -8.36 -2.14 -18.93
CA LEU A 85 -9.61 -2.66 -19.47
C LEU A 85 -9.83 -2.26 -20.93
N GLN A 86 -9.48 -1.03 -21.32
CA GLN A 86 -9.56 -0.57 -22.71
C GLN A 86 -8.68 -1.41 -23.64
N ASN A 87 -7.50 -1.83 -23.19
CA ASN A 87 -6.62 -2.70 -23.95
C ASN A 87 -7.14 -4.15 -24.00
N GLU A 88 -7.60 -4.68 -22.87
CA GLU A 88 -7.99 -6.09 -22.77
C GLU A 88 -9.35 -6.39 -23.40
N VAL A 89 -10.30 -5.43 -23.43
CA VAL A 89 -11.68 -5.67 -23.90
C VAL A 89 -11.74 -6.16 -25.35
N ALA A 90 -10.83 -5.68 -26.21
CA ALA A 90 -10.74 -6.10 -27.60
C ALA A 90 -10.46 -7.61 -27.76
N THR A 91 -9.82 -8.22 -26.75
CA THR A 91 -9.41 -9.63 -26.77
C THR A 91 -10.40 -10.58 -26.10
N MET A 92 -11.41 -10.06 -25.39
CA MET A 92 -12.43 -10.86 -24.70
C MET A 92 -13.26 -11.68 -25.71
N LYS A 93 -13.40 -12.97 -25.44
CA LYS A 93 -14.10 -13.93 -26.32
C LYS A 93 -15.56 -14.08 -25.96
N ARG A 94 -15.94 -13.99 -24.67
CA ARG A 94 -17.37 -14.05 -24.30
C ARG A 94 -18.05 -12.73 -24.63
N GLN A 95 -18.91 -12.78 -25.64
CA GLN A 95 -19.53 -11.61 -26.24
C GLN A 95 -20.40 -10.81 -25.25
N LYS A 96 -21.10 -11.47 -24.31
CA LYS A 96 -21.99 -10.79 -23.37
C LYS A 96 -21.20 -9.92 -22.39
N GLU A 97 -20.17 -10.50 -21.78
CA GLU A 97 -19.26 -9.84 -20.86
C GLU A 97 -18.53 -8.71 -21.56
N ARG A 98 -17.98 -8.97 -22.77
CA ARG A 98 -17.32 -7.94 -23.59
C ARG A 98 -18.23 -6.75 -23.88
N MET A 99 -19.45 -6.98 -24.39
CA MET A 99 -20.40 -5.89 -24.67
C MET A 99 -20.78 -5.11 -23.41
N THR A 100 -20.76 -5.76 -22.24
CA THR A 100 -21.03 -5.11 -20.96
C THR A 100 -19.87 -4.21 -20.56
N VAL A 101 -18.62 -4.69 -20.68
CA VAL A 101 -17.41 -3.89 -20.44
C VAL A 101 -17.32 -2.73 -21.42
N GLU A 102 -17.51 -2.96 -22.72
CA GLU A 102 -17.52 -1.91 -23.77
C GLU A 102 -18.52 -0.80 -23.43
N ARG A 103 -19.75 -1.17 -23.02
CA ARG A 103 -20.78 -0.22 -22.61
C ARG A 103 -20.37 0.58 -21.38
N ILE A 104 -19.82 -0.06 -20.35
CA ILE A 104 -19.38 0.65 -19.14
C ILE A 104 -18.28 1.63 -19.51
N LEU A 105 -17.23 1.20 -20.20
CA LEU A 105 -16.12 2.06 -20.64
C LEU A 105 -16.58 3.23 -21.51
N SER A 106 -17.61 3.06 -22.35
CA SER A 106 -18.13 4.16 -23.17
C SER A 106 -18.99 5.16 -22.40
N THR A 107 -19.41 4.82 -21.18
CA THR A 107 -20.35 5.62 -20.38
C THR A 107 -19.83 5.89 -18.96
N THR A 108 -18.57 5.62 -18.65
CA THR A 108 -17.98 5.78 -17.30
C THR A 108 -18.20 7.19 -16.75
N CYS A 109 -18.00 8.22 -17.58
CA CYS A 109 -18.26 9.61 -17.20
C CYS A 109 -19.74 10.01 -17.13
N ASP A 110 -20.64 9.26 -17.76
CA ASP A 110 -22.08 9.53 -17.75
C ASP A 110 -22.88 8.62 -16.80
N SER A 111 -22.28 7.52 -16.34
CA SER A 111 -22.94 6.45 -15.58
C SER A 111 -22.98 6.79 -14.10
N TYR A 112 -24.18 6.83 -13.54
CA TYR A 112 -24.43 7.21 -12.17
C TYR A 112 -24.42 6.01 -11.24
N SER A 113 -23.70 6.12 -10.12
CA SER A 113 -23.78 5.17 -9.02
C SER A 113 -25.16 5.21 -8.34
N VAL A 114 -25.77 6.40 -8.21
CA VAL A 114 -27.09 6.61 -7.57
C VAL A 114 -27.90 7.70 -8.29
N GLY A 115 -28.91 7.32 -9.07
CA GLY A 115 -29.87 8.27 -9.63
C GLY A 115 -29.30 9.14 -10.76
N ALA A 116 -29.73 10.39 -10.89
CA ALA A 116 -29.15 11.37 -11.82
C ALA A 116 -28.48 12.46 -10.99
N MET A 117 -27.35 13.02 -11.46
CA MET A 117 -26.71 14.18 -10.82
C MET A 117 -27.64 15.38 -10.85
N PRO A 118 -28.15 15.86 -9.70
CA PRO A 118 -29.13 16.93 -9.70
C PRO A 118 -28.50 18.33 -9.79
N TYR A 119 -27.18 18.45 -9.59
CA TYR A 119 -26.49 19.74 -9.52
C TYR A 119 -25.30 19.81 -10.47
N SER A 120 -25.07 21.02 -10.98
CA SER A 120 -23.83 21.38 -11.66
C SER A 120 -23.39 22.79 -11.28
N VAL A 121 -22.08 23.01 -11.32
CA VAL A 121 -21.44 24.30 -11.05
C VAL A 121 -20.23 24.47 -11.96
N ASN A 122 -19.96 25.70 -12.36
CA ASN A 122 -18.73 26.05 -13.05
C ASN A 122 -17.74 26.60 -12.02
N SER A 123 -16.50 26.11 -12.06
CA SER A 123 -15.36 26.82 -11.48
C SER A 123 -14.71 27.73 -12.52
N THR A 124 -13.48 28.16 -12.29
CA THR A 124 -12.71 28.92 -13.28
C THR A 124 -12.42 28.09 -14.54
N TYR A 125 -12.11 26.80 -14.37
CA TYR A 125 -11.64 25.92 -15.45
C TYR A 125 -12.50 24.68 -15.67
N PHE A 126 -13.40 24.36 -14.73
CA PHE A 126 -14.12 23.09 -14.71
C PHE A 126 -15.64 23.26 -14.76
N TYR A 127 -16.31 22.42 -15.55
CA TYR A 127 -17.73 22.14 -15.45
C TYR A 127 -17.89 20.91 -14.56
N ILE A 128 -18.44 21.11 -13.35
CA ILE A 128 -18.49 20.10 -12.31
C ILE A 128 -19.93 19.65 -12.11
N GLU A 129 -20.18 18.35 -12.28
CA GLU A 129 -21.45 17.70 -11.97
C GLU A 129 -21.32 16.90 -10.67
N TYR A 130 -22.28 17.05 -9.77
CA TYR A 130 -22.18 16.47 -8.44
C TYR A 130 -23.55 16.21 -7.80
N ASP A 131 -23.57 15.37 -6.77
CA ASP A 131 -24.70 15.20 -5.87
C ASP A 131 -24.30 15.53 -4.42
N SER A 132 -24.42 14.59 -3.49
CA SER A 132 -24.08 14.81 -2.09
C SER A 132 -22.59 14.60 -1.86
N ILE A 133 -21.97 15.50 -1.09
CA ILE A 133 -20.55 15.41 -0.68
C ILE A 133 -20.49 15.06 0.81
N TYR A 134 -19.59 14.15 1.17
CA TYR A 134 -19.43 13.60 2.52
C TYR A 134 -17.99 13.76 3.03
N GLY A 135 -17.64 13.03 4.09
CA GLY A 135 -16.31 13.06 4.69
C GLY A 135 -15.87 14.37 5.32
N GLY A 136 -16.81 15.29 5.58
CA GLY A 136 -16.52 16.62 6.10
C GLY A 136 -15.99 17.61 5.05
N LEU A 137 -15.96 17.21 3.78
CA LEU A 137 -15.64 18.06 2.65
C LEU A 137 -16.87 18.84 2.17
N THR A 138 -16.62 19.91 1.44
CA THR A 138 -17.61 20.76 0.81
C THR A 138 -17.34 20.89 -0.69
N LEU A 139 -18.33 21.28 -1.47
CA LEU A 139 -18.13 21.56 -2.90
C LEU A 139 -17.02 22.60 -3.15
N ASN A 140 -16.86 23.56 -2.24
CA ASN A 140 -15.81 24.56 -2.36
C ASN A 140 -14.42 23.95 -2.22
N ASP A 141 -14.28 22.90 -1.41
CA ASP A 141 -13.00 22.20 -1.25
C ASP A 141 -12.60 21.52 -2.57
N TYR A 142 -13.54 20.85 -3.24
CA TYR A 142 -13.31 20.29 -4.59
C TYR A 142 -12.98 21.37 -5.63
N ILE A 143 -13.75 22.46 -5.67
CA ILE A 143 -13.51 23.57 -6.61
C ILE A 143 -12.11 24.15 -6.40
N THR A 144 -11.73 24.39 -5.14
CA THR A 144 -10.42 24.96 -4.80
C THR A 144 -9.30 24.02 -5.21
N SER A 145 -9.48 22.72 -4.92
CA SER A 145 -8.49 21.69 -5.19
C SER A 145 -8.28 21.50 -6.71
N LEU A 146 -9.38 21.43 -7.46
CA LEU A 146 -9.37 21.37 -8.93
C LEU A 146 -8.73 22.62 -9.57
N ASP A 147 -9.20 23.81 -9.21
CA ASP A 147 -8.68 25.06 -9.79
C ASP A 147 -7.19 25.23 -9.48
N ASN A 148 -6.71 24.80 -8.29
CA ASN A 148 -5.29 24.86 -7.95
C ASN A 148 -4.44 23.84 -8.74
N SER A 149 -4.94 22.64 -9.03
CA SER A 149 -4.26 21.70 -9.94
C SER A 149 -4.15 22.28 -11.35
N TRP A 150 -5.21 22.92 -11.86
CA TRP A 150 -5.14 23.61 -13.15
C TRP A 150 -4.14 24.76 -13.14
N GLU A 151 -4.22 25.66 -12.17
CA GLU A 151 -3.31 26.81 -12.06
C GLU A 151 -1.86 26.34 -12.02
N THR A 152 -1.56 25.30 -11.24
CA THR A 152 -0.19 24.79 -11.11
C THR A 152 0.28 24.10 -12.39
N GLU A 153 -0.41 23.06 -12.84
CA GLU A 153 0.06 22.23 -13.96
C GLU A 153 0.00 22.97 -15.31
N VAL A 154 -1.05 23.75 -15.56
CA VAL A 154 -1.25 24.41 -16.86
C VAL A 154 -0.69 25.83 -16.87
N ASN A 155 -1.00 26.65 -15.85
CA ASN A 155 -0.67 28.08 -15.94
C ASN A 155 0.73 28.39 -15.41
N ASP A 156 1.13 27.78 -14.29
CA ASP A 156 2.44 28.02 -13.69
C ASP A 156 3.53 27.20 -14.39
N PHE A 157 3.36 25.86 -14.47
CA PHE A 157 4.31 24.96 -15.15
C PHE A 157 4.25 25.11 -16.67
N GLY A 158 3.07 25.42 -17.24
CA GLY A 158 2.94 25.62 -18.68
C GLY A 158 2.68 24.35 -19.48
N TRP A 159 2.15 23.30 -18.85
CA TRP A 159 1.77 22.08 -19.57
C TRP A 159 0.56 22.36 -20.47
N ALA A 160 0.48 21.65 -21.60
CA ALA A 160 -0.64 21.83 -22.52
C ALA A 160 -1.94 21.40 -21.84
N ALA A 161 -2.91 22.32 -21.77
CA ALA A 161 -4.23 22.00 -21.23
C ALA A 161 -4.89 20.84 -21.99
N PRO A 162 -5.67 19.98 -21.31
CA PRO A 162 -6.41 18.92 -21.98
C PRO A 162 -7.40 19.52 -23.00
N PRO A 163 -7.57 18.91 -24.18
CA PRO A 163 -8.51 19.40 -25.17
C PRO A 163 -9.96 19.12 -24.75
N VAL A 164 -10.89 19.92 -25.24
CA VAL A 164 -12.33 19.63 -25.19
C VAL A 164 -12.78 19.02 -26.51
N SER A 165 -13.78 18.15 -26.48
CA SER A 165 -14.31 17.50 -27.69
C SER A 165 -15.17 18.45 -28.54
N ASP A 166 -15.58 17.98 -29.73
CA ASP A 166 -16.56 18.64 -30.59
C ASP A 166 -17.96 18.81 -29.93
N ASN A 167 -18.22 18.07 -28.85
CA ASN A 167 -19.39 18.23 -28.00
C ASN A 167 -18.93 18.67 -26.59
N PRO A 168 -18.42 19.90 -26.45
CA PRO A 168 -17.80 20.32 -25.20
C PRO A 168 -18.86 20.51 -24.10
N PRO A 169 -18.46 20.43 -22.82
CA PRO A 169 -19.29 20.86 -21.71
C PRO A 169 -19.69 22.34 -21.82
N PRO A 170 -20.69 22.80 -21.05
CA PRO A 170 -21.04 24.22 -20.97
C PRO A 170 -19.82 25.11 -20.77
N ASP A 171 -19.79 26.23 -21.50
CA ASP A 171 -18.71 27.23 -21.50
C ASP A 171 -17.32 26.69 -21.93
N ASN A 172 -17.27 25.51 -22.58
CA ASN A 172 -16.04 24.85 -23.01
C ASN A 172 -15.07 24.56 -21.86
N LEU A 173 -15.59 24.32 -20.65
CA LEU A 173 -14.79 23.96 -19.48
C LEU A 173 -14.48 22.45 -19.47
N TYR A 174 -13.45 22.04 -18.72
CA TYR A 174 -13.12 20.62 -18.56
C TYR A 174 -14.18 19.91 -17.69
N HIS A 175 -14.61 18.71 -18.09
CA HIS A 175 -15.70 18.00 -17.41
C HIS A 175 -15.19 17.21 -16.21
N VAL A 176 -15.76 17.52 -15.04
CA VAL A 176 -15.51 16.79 -13.80
C VAL A 176 -16.82 16.27 -13.23
N ARG A 177 -16.78 15.08 -12.65
CA ARG A 177 -17.88 14.50 -11.90
C ARG A 177 -17.43 14.16 -10.48
N ILE A 178 -18.25 14.49 -9.48
CA ILE A 178 -18.05 14.09 -8.08
C ILE A 178 -19.15 13.11 -7.69
N ASP A 179 -18.83 11.81 -7.61
CA ASP A 179 -19.80 10.72 -7.50
C ASP A 179 -19.45 9.75 -6.37
N ASN A 180 -20.43 8.96 -5.92
CA ASN A 180 -20.18 7.87 -4.97
C ASN A 180 -19.54 6.69 -5.70
N LEU A 181 -18.21 6.65 -5.67
CA LEU A 181 -17.46 5.57 -6.31
C LEU A 181 -17.45 4.28 -5.47
N GLY A 182 -17.70 4.38 -4.16
CA GLY A 182 -17.65 3.26 -3.22
C GLY A 182 -16.29 2.55 -3.23
N GLY A 183 -16.20 1.45 -2.47
CA GLY A 183 -15.13 0.47 -2.61
C GLY A 183 -13.69 1.00 -2.55
N GLY A 184 -13.41 2.08 -1.81
CA GLY A 184 -12.05 2.66 -1.68
C GLY A 184 -11.47 3.27 -2.95
N LEU A 185 -12.27 3.59 -3.98
CA LEU A 185 -11.75 4.19 -5.22
C LEU A 185 -11.50 5.70 -5.04
N TYR A 186 -10.27 6.19 -5.25
CA TYR A 186 -9.94 7.63 -5.17
C TYR A 186 -10.62 8.45 -6.27
N GLY A 187 -10.43 8.03 -7.52
CA GLY A 187 -10.90 8.69 -8.72
C GLY A 187 -10.43 7.95 -9.98
N TYR A 188 -10.77 8.50 -11.14
CA TYR A 188 -10.22 8.08 -12.43
C TYR A 188 -10.48 9.13 -13.53
N VAL A 189 -9.69 9.08 -14.58
CA VAL A 189 -9.93 9.76 -15.86
C VAL A 189 -10.35 8.78 -16.93
N SER A 190 -11.32 9.19 -17.74
CA SER A 190 -11.81 8.42 -18.87
C SER A 190 -11.97 9.26 -20.12
N SER A 191 -11.68 8.68 -21.28
CA SER A 191 -12.06 9.24 -22.59
C SER A 191 -13.48 8.84 -23.03
N GLY A 192 -14.21 8.09 -22.22
CA GLY A 192 -15.62 7.74 -22.45
C GLY A 192 -16.58 8.80 -21.91
N GLY A 193 -17.86 8.71 -22.31
CA GLY A 193 -18.92 9.63 -21.90
C GLY A 193 -19.30 10.68 -22.96
N THR A 194 -20.20 11.58 -22.59
CA THR A 194 -20.86 12.52 -23.51
C THR A 194 -19.92 13.60 -24.03
N HIS A 195 -18.92 13.98 -23.22
CA HIS A 195 -17.96 15.04 -23.52
C HIS A 195 -16.55 14.53 -23.85
N GLY A 196 -16.30 13.23 -23.65
CA GLY A 196 -15.03 12.58 -23.96
C GLY A 196 -14.96 12.03 -25.38
N GLY A 197 -13.76 11.73 -25.85
CA GLY A 197 -13.52 11.03 -27.11
C GLY A 197 -12.30 11.52 -27.86
N PHE A 198 -12.04 10.90 -29.02
CA PHE A 198 -10.93 11.27 -29.88
C PHE A 198 -11.09 12.69 -30.45
N VAL A 199 -10.05 13.50 -30.34
CA VAL A 199 -10.00 14.89 -30.85
C VAL A 199 -9.08 14.99 -32.08
N GLY A 200 -8.00 14.23 -32.11
CA GLY A 200 -6.91 14.49 -33.06
C GLY A 200 -6.00 15.56 -32.47
N ASP A 201 -5.78 16.66 -33.19
CA ASP A 201 -4.89 17.77 -32.77
C ASP A 201 -5.33 18.42 -31.44
N ASN A 202 -4.44 18.43 -30.44
CA ASN A 202 -4.64 19.22 -29.24
C ASN A 202 -4.32 20.69 -29.55
N PRO A 203 -5.30 21.60 -29.56
CA PRO A 203 -5.05 23.01 -29.90
C PRO A 203 -4.16 23.74 -28.88
N ASN A 204 -3.89 23.12 -27.73
CA ASN A 204 -3.05 23.69 -26.67
C ASN A 204 -1.58 23.27 -26.77
N THR A 205 -1.22 22.34 -27.66
CA THR A 205 0.19 22.01 -27.94
C THR A 205 0.79 22.95 -28.98
N SER A 206 2.12 23.08 -28.99
CA SER A 206 2.84 23.88 -29.99
C SER A 206 3.21 23.10 -31.26
N TRP A 207 2.95 21.79 -31.27
CA TRP A 207 3.05 20.87 -32.41
C TRP A 207 1.67 20.27 -32.73
N ASP A 208 1.55 19.66 -33.91
CA ASP A 208 0.34 18.95 -34.36
C ASP A 208 0.28 17.59 -33.66
N ASP A 209 -0.53 17.47 -32.62
CA ASP A 209 -0.72 16.23 -31.87
C ASP A 209 -1.83 15.40 -32.51
N GLU A 210 -1.51 14.52 -33.46
CA GLU A 210 -2.57 13.80 -34.20
C GLU A 210 -3.40 12.79 -33.36
N LYS A 211 -3.14 12.63 -32.05
CA LYS A 211 -3.65 11.51 -31.24
C LYS A 211 -4.35 11.90 -29.94
N ALA A 212 -4.62 13.18 -29.70
CA ALA A 212 -5.21 13.62 -28.44
C ALA A 212 -6.65 13.16 -28.25
N TYR A 213 -7.02 12.99 -26.98
CA TYR A 213 -8.37 12.68 -26.54
C TYR A 213 -8.86 13.74 -25.56
N ALA A 214 -10.11 14.17 -25.76
CA ALA A 214 -10.88 14.81 -24.72
C ALA A 214 -11.25 13.76 -23.68
N SER A 215 -11.11 14.12 -22.42
CA SER A 215 -11.34 13.24 -21.27
C SER A 215 -12.32 13.89 -20.30
N CYS A 216 -12.77 13.09 -19.34
CA CYS A 216 -13.45 13.57 -18.14
C CYS A 216 -12.85 12.89 -16.91
N MET A 217 -12.83 13.64 -15.81
CA MET A 217 -12.36 13.19 -14.51
C MET A 217 -13.54 12.88 -13.60
N VAL A 218 -13.48 11.74 -12.92
CA VAL A 218 -14.47 11.34 -11.91
C VAL A 218 -13.78 11.19 -10.57
N LEU A 219 -14.24 11.95 -9.58
CA LEU A 219 -13.73 11.97 -8.21
C LEU A 219 -14.73 11.32 -7.26
N ASN A 220 -14.22 10.70 -6.21
CA ASN A 220 -15.06 10.19 -5.13
C ASN A 220 -15.70 11.35 -4.38
N ASN A 221 -16.93 11.18 -3.87
CA ASN A 221 -17.63 12.18 -3.07
C ASN A 221 -17.38 12.04 -1.56
N ASP A 222 -16.68 10.99 -1.12
CA ASP A 222 -16.29 10.73 0.26
C ASP A 222 -14.88 10.12 0.36
N TYR A 223 -13.93 10.90 0.87
CA TYR A 223 -12.56 10.44 1.14
C TYR A 223 -12.35 9.97 2.60
N THR A 224 -13.42 9.67 3.33
CA THR A 224 -13.30 9.09 4.68
C THR A 224 -12.65 7.72 4.64
N GLY A 225 -11.58 7.53 5.42
CA GLY A 225 -10.88 6.24 5.53
C GLY A 225 -9.78 6.04 4.47
N PHE A 226 -9.62 6.99 3.55
CA PHE A 226 -8.43 7.08 2.71
C PHE A 226 -7.21 7.51 3.56
N PRO A 227 -5.99 7.16 3.14
CA PRO A 227 -4.77 7.67 3.76
C PRO A 227 -4.78 9.20 3.96
N GLY A 228 -4.29 9.64 5.12
CA GLY A 228 -4.30 11.05 5.49
C GLY A 228 -5.68 11.58 5.91
N SER A 229 -5.86 12.89 5.81
CA SER A 229 -7.17 13.53 6.00
C SER A 229 -7.97 13.53 4.70
N PRO A 230 -9.31 13.58 4.72
CA PRO A 230 -10.12 13.69 3.50
C PRO A 230 -9.69 14.82 2.56
N GLN A 231 -9.24 15.97 3.11
CA GLN A 231 -8.74 17.08 2.28
C GLN A 231 -7.44 16.72 1.56
N ARG A 232 -6.43 16.21 2.28
CA ARG A 232 -5.17 15.74 1.67
C ARG A 232 -5.38 14.66 0.61
N ALA A 233 -6.30 13.73 0.84
CA ALA A 233 -6.63 12.70 -0.14
C ALA A 233 -7.29 13.30 -1.40
N LEU A 234 -8.21 14.25 -1.23
CA LEU A 234 -8.80 15.01 -2.34
C LEU A 234 -7.72 15.79 -3.11
N ASP A 235 -6.86 16.52 -2.42
CA ASP A 235 -5.78 17.33 -3.00
C ASP A 235 -4.85 16.46 -3.86
N ALA A 236 -4.32 15.37 -3.30
CA ALA A 236 -3.53 14.39 -4.07
C ALA A 236 -4.31 13.86 -5.29
N THR A 237 -5.56 13.42 -5.10
CA THR A 237 -6.37 12.86 -6.21
C THR A 237 -6.58 13.87 -7.34
N THR A 238 -6.88 15.14 -7.02
CA THR A 238 -7.13 16.14 -8.05
C THR A 238 -5.88 16.44 -8.88
N ALA A 239 -4.70 16.52 -8.26
CA ALA A 239 -3.44 16.66 -9.00
C ALA A 239 -3.14 15.41 -9.84
N HIS A 240 -3.25 14.22 -9.25
CA HIS A 240 -3.00 12.94 -9.93
C HIS A 240 -3.90 12.75 -11.17
N GLU A 241 -5.22 12.88 -10.98
CA GLU A 241 -6.18 12.63 -12.04
C GLU A 241 -6.23 13.81 -13.04
N PHE A 242 -6.00 15.05 -12.61
CA PHE A 242 -5.87 16.13 -13.60
C PHE A 242 -4.62 15.95 -14.47
N ASN A 243 -3.51 15.44 -13.92
CA ASN A 243 -2.34 15.09 -14.73
C ASN A 243 -2.67 14.04 -15.79
N HIS A 244 -3.41 12.98 -15.44
CA HIS A 244 -3.88 12.01 -16.45
C HIS A 244 -4.73 12.66 -17.54
N SER A 245 -5.51 13.69 -17.21
CA SER A 245 -6.29 14.44 -18.19
C SER A 245 -5.39 15.09 -19.24
N ILE A 246 -4.27 15.69 -18.80
CA ILE A 246 -3.22 16.22 -19.68
C ILE A 246 -2.54 15.10 -20.48
N GLN A 247 -2.25 13.95 -19.87
CA GLN A 247 -1.65 12.80 -20.57
C GLN A 247 -2.54 12.27 -21.71
N TYR A 248 -3.86 12.21 -21.52
CA TYR A 248 -4.82 11.94 -22.61
C TYR A 248 -4.78 13.04 -23.68
N GLY A 249 -4.63 14.30 -23.26
CA GLY A 249 -4.51 15.46 -24.13
C GLY A 249 -3.22 15.53 -24.94
N TYR A 250 -2.15 14.85 -24.51
CA TYR A 250 -0.92 14.66 -25.30
C TYR A 250 -1.00 13.48 -26.27
N GLY A 251 -2.13 12.75 -26.29
CA GLY A 251 -2.33 11.61 -27.20
C GLY A 251 -1.41 10.42 -26.97
N ALA A 252 -0.52 10.50 -25.97
CA ALA A 252 0.53 9.53 -25.70
C ALA A 252 -0.07 8.18 -25.27
N LEU A 253 -1.12 8.17 -24.44
CA LEU A 253 -1.72 6.97 -23.84
C LEU A 253 -2.36 5.99 -24.83
N HIS A 254 -2.64 6.41 -26.06
CA HIS A 254 -3.27 5.58 -27.09
C HIS A 254 -2.39 5.40 -28.34
N SER A 255 -1.13 5.78 -28.24
CA SER A 255 -0.17 5.69 -29.34
C SER A 255 0.66 4.39 -29.26
N SER A 256 1.40 4.06 -30.33
CA SER A 256 2.44 3.03 -30.25
C SER A 256 3.60 3.39 -29.33
N TYR A 257 3.68 4.65 -28.92
CA TYR A 257 4.69 5.24 -28.03
C TYR A 257 4.19 5.33 -26.59
N ALA A 258 3.00 4.79 -26.28
CA ALA A 258 2.42 4.87 -24.94
C ALA A 258 3.42 4.38 -23.88
N PRO A 259 3.75 5.18 -22.85
CA PRO A 259 4.70 4.76 -21.85
C PRO A 259 4.21 3.57 -21.03
N ASP A 260 5.14 2.88 -20.37
CA ASP A 260 4.79 1.86 -19.39
C ASP A 260 4.00 2.45 -18.20
N MET A 261 3.24 1.58 -17.53
CA MET A 261 2.40 1.96 -16.39
C MET A 261 3.16 2.66 -15.24
N ASN A 262 4.43 2.33 -15.01
CA ASN A 262 5.24 3.02 -14.01
C ASN A 262 5.48 4.49 -14.35
N PHE A 263 5.58 4.84 -15.64
CA PHE A 263 5.72 6.24 -16.08
C PHE A 263 4.38 6.97 -16.04
N ILE A 264 3.30 6.30 -16.44
CA ILE A 264 1.94 6.85 -16.41
C ILE A 264 1.54 7.19 -14.96
N GLU A 265 1.55 6.18 -14.09
CA GLU A 265 1.01 6.31 -12.72
C GLU A 265 2.04 6.84 -11.75
N GLY A 266 3.31 6.42 -11.85
CA GLY A 266 4.39 6.98 -11.02
C GLY A 266 4.65 8.46 -11.34
N GLY A 267 4.45 8.88 -12.61
CA GLY A 267 4.52 10.29 -13.00
C GLY A 267 3.37 11.12 -12.44
N ALA A 268 2.14 10.60 -12.48
CA ALA A 268 0.99 11.26 -11.86
C ALA A 268 1.11 11.30 -10.31
N THR A 269 1.63 10.24 -9.69
CA THR A 269 1.93 10.19 -8.25
C THR A 269 3.02 11.19 -7.86
N TRP A 270 4.02 11.38 -8.73
CA TRP A 270 5.04 12.42 -8.54
C TRP A 270 4.42 13.82 -8.66
N MET A 271 3.47 14.03 -9.57
CA MET A 271 2.75 15.31 -9.72
C MET A 271 1.91 15.67 -8.48
N GLU A 272 1.39 14.69 -7.73
CA GLU A 272 0.71 14.94 -6.43
C GLU A 272 1.54 15.83 -5.52
N ASP A 273 2.84 15.56 -5.45
CA ASP A 273 3.81 16.23 -4.59
C ASP A 273 4.18 17.61 -5.14
N GLU A 274 4.26 17.75 -6.47
CA GLU A 274 4.61 19.00 -7.13
C GLU A 274 3.50 20.05 -7.05
N VAL A 275 2.24 19.61 -7.03
CA VAL A 275 1.06 20.48 -6.85
C VAL A 275 0.73 20.66 -5.37
N TYR A 276 0.79 19.59 -4.58
CA TYR A 276 0.43 19.57 -3.17
C TYR A 276 1.48 18.89 -2.29
N ASP A 277 2.61 19.56 -2.11
CA ASP A 277 3.78 19.18 -1.29
C ASP A 277 3.48 18.73 0.16
N ASN A 278 2.27 18.97 0.69
CA ASN A 278 1.90 18.59 2.07
C ASN A 278 0.79 17.52 2.13
N SER A 279 0.37 17.00 0.97
CA SER A 279 -0.64 15.96 0.87
C SER A 279 -0.07 14.58 1.22
N ASP A 280 1.20 14.35 0.91
CA ASP A 280 2.02 13.17 1.19
C ASP A 280 1.29 11.80 1.01
N ASP A 281 0.36 11.71 0.05
CA ASP A 281 -0.36 10.46 -0.22
C ASP A 281 0.58 9.44 -0.89
N ASN A 282 1.40 9.92 -1.83
CA ASN A 282 2.56 9.26 -2.42
C ASN A 282 3.45 8.47 -1.42
N HIS A 283 3.60 8.93 -0.17
CA HIS A 283 4.41 8.25 0.85
C HIS A 283 3.89 6.85 1.21
N ASN A 284 2.60 6.56 0.96
CA ASN A 284 2.02 5.24 1.17
C ASN A 284 2.54 4.18 0.17
N TYR A 285 3.23 4.61 -0.88
CA TYR A 285 3.74 3.74 -1.95
C TYR A 285 5.25 3.48 -1.88
N LEU A 286 5.95 4.01 -0.87
CA LEU A 286 7.39 3.74 -0.68
C LEU A 286 7.62 2.29 -0.21
N TRP A 287 8.62 1.56 -0.69
CA TRP A 287 9.63 1.85 -1.72
C TRP A 287 9.39 0.98 -2.98
N PRO A 288 9.86 1.36 -4.17
CA PRO A 288 9.77 0.50 -5.35
C PRO A 288 10.71 -0.71 -5.25
N GLU A 289 10.46 -1.73 -6.07
CA GLU A 289 11.35 -2.88 -6.22
C GLU A 289 12.61 -2.47 -7.00
N PHE A 290 13.70 -2.19 -6.27
CA PHE A 290 14.91 -1.58 -6.82
C PHE A 290 15.77 -2.52 -7.69
N ASP A 291 15.62 -3.83 -7.53
CA ASP A 291 16.39 -4.83 -8.30
C ASP A 291 15.75 -5.14 -9.66
N GLN A 292 14.57 -4.57 -9.92
CA GLN A 292 13.90 -4.60 -11.20
C GLN A 292 14.33 -3.43 -12.07
N CYS A 293 14.32 -3.68 -13.37
CA CYS A 293 14.59 -2.65 -14.35
C CYS A 293 13.49 -1.57 -14.42
N MET A 294 13.88 -0.39 -14.89
CA MET A 294 12.94 0.65 -15.30
C MET A 294 12.08 0.16 -16.46
N GLY A 295 10.76 0.16 -16.25
CA GLY A 295 9.76 -0.38 -17.18
C GLY A 295 9.19 -1.74 -16.77
N ALA A 296 9.88 -2.53 -15.94
CA ALA A 296 9.27 -3.72 -15.33
C ALA A 296 8.30 -3.33 -14.21
N PHE A 297 7.14 -3.99 -14.20
CA PHE A 297 6.05 -3.73 -13.26
C PHE A 297 5.69 -5.00 -12.49
N ASP A 298 6.54 -5.47 -11.58
CA ASP A 298 6.07 -6.31 -10.48
C ASP A 298 5.99 -5.45 -9.21
N GLY A 299 4.83 -5.47 -8.54
CA GLY A 299 4.60 -4.72 -7.30
C GLY A 299 3.69 -3.51 -7.47
N ASN A 300 4.02 -2.40 -6.79
CA ASN A 300 3.18 -1.21 -6.75
C ASN A 300 3.64 -0.17 -7.79
N ILE A 301 2.84 0.04 -8.83
CA ILE A 301 3.12 0.98 -9.94
C ILE A 301 3.28 2.45 -9.48
N TYR A 302 2.62 2.84 -8.38
CA TYR A 302 2.70 4.20 -7.84
C TYR A 302 4.06 4.46 -7.20
N ALA A 303 4.73 3.43 -6.66
CA ALA A 303 6.01 3.53 -5.94
C ALA A 303 7.15 4.17 -6.74
N TYR A 304 7.05 4.16 -8.08
CA TYR A 304 8.08 4.69 -8.97
C TYR A 304 8.23 6.22 -8.92
N TRP A 305 7.27 6.93 -8.31
CA TRP A 305 7.32 8.38 -8.11
C TRP A 305 8.64 8.85 -7.49
N ILE A 306 9.19 8.08 -6.54
CA ILE A 306 10.42 8.42 -5.84
C ILE A 306 11.65 8.33 -6.75
N THR A 307 11.58 7.48 -7.79
CA THR A 307 12.61 7.43 -8.84
C THR A 307 12.59 8.71 -9.66
N PHE A 308 11.40 9.20 -10.05
CA PHE A 308 11.28 10.48 -10.77
C PHE A 308 11.76 11.64 -9.91
N ARG A 309 11.27 11.75 -8.67
CA ARG A 309 11.75 12.71 -7.66
C ARG A 309 13.28 12.72 -7.57
N GLY A 310 13.90 11.55 -7.42
CA GLY A 310 15.36 11.46 -7.29
C GLY A 310 16.14 11.87 -8.54
N MET A 311 15.54 11.75 -9.73
CA MET A 311 16.15 12.20 -10.98
C MET A 311 15.93 13.70 -11.23
N THR A 312 14.84 14.28 -10.73
CA THR A 312 14.38 15.63 -11.10
C THR A 312 14.57 16.68 -10.01
N GLU A 313 14.47 16.35 -8.72
CA GLU A 313 14.46 17.30 -7.58
C GLU A 313 15.64 18.30 -7.59
N ARG A 314 16.78 17.88 -8.13
CA ARG A 314 17.97 18.73 -8.32
C ARG A 314 17.73 20.00 -9.14
N PHE A 315 16.64 20.05 -9.92
CA PHE A 315 16.25 21.19 -10.73
C PHE A 315 15.29 22.16 -10.01
N GLY A 316 14.74 21.74 -8.86
CA GLY A 316 13.83 22.51 -8.01
C GLY A 316 12.41 21.98 -8.04
N THR A 317 11.86 21.64 -6.88
CA THR A 317 10.50 21.14 -6.68
C THR A 317 9.48 22.28 -6.61
N ASN A 318 8.25 22.00 -7.03
CA ASN A 318 7.08 22.89 -6.93
C ASN A 318 7.27 24.26 -7.62
N ILE A 319 8.19 24.36 -8.59
CA ILE A 319 8.48 25.60 -9.31
C ILE A 319 8.50 25.37 -10.81
N ALA A 320 7.91 26.31 -11.54
CA ALA A 320 7.98 26.36 -13.00
C ALA A 320 9.44 26.42 -13.48
N GLY A 321 9.79 25.62 -14.49
CA GLY A 321 11.16 25.53 -14.98
C GLY A 321 12.05 24.56 -14.18
N GLY A 322 11.52 23.94 -13.14
CA GLY A 322 12.23 23.08 -12.19
C GLY A 322 12.25 21.60 -12.59
N SER A 323 11.87 20.74 -11.65
CA SER A 323 11.72 19.29 -11.81
C SER A 323 10.70 18.93 -12.89
N GLU A 324 9.61 19.71 -12.95
CA GLU A 324 8.47 19.48 -13.83
C GLU A 324 8.80 19.57 -15.32
N ASP A 325 9.68 20.47 -15.73
CA ASP A 325 10.14 20.57 -17.12
C ASP A 325 10.67 19.23 -17.67
N VAL A 326 11.31 18.40 -16.82
CA VAL A 326 11.82 17.09 -17.26
C VAL A 326 10.66 16.14 -17.57
N MET A 327 9.66 16.12 -16.70
CA MET A 327 8.49 15.27 -16.90
C MET A 327 7.62 15.80 -18.05
N GLN A 328 7.53 17.13 -18.22
CA GLN A 328 6.90 17.75 -19.36
C GLN A 328 7.58 17.34 -20.66
N ASP A 329 8.89 17.58 -20.80
CA ASP A 329 9.67 17.22 -21.97
C ASP A 329 9.51 15.72 -22.31
N PHE A 330 9.52 14.85 -21.30
CA PHE A 330 9.27 13.42 -21.48
C PHE A 330 7.91 13.14 -22.17
N TRP A 331 6.84 13.77 -21.69
CA TRP A 331 5.50 13.62 -22.27
C TRP A 331 5.40 14.24 -23.66
N GLU A 332 6.07 15.37 -23.90
CA GLU A 332 6.09 15.99 -25.23
C GLU A 332 6.82 15.11 -26.26
N GLU A 333 7.98 14.54 -25.90
CA GLU A 333 8.72 13.63 -26.78
C GLU A 333 7.90 12.38 -27.13
N THR A 334 7.15 11.88 -26.15
CA THR A 334 6.24 10.75 -26.33
C THR A 334 5.07 11.12 -27.27
N SER A 335 4.46 12.29 -27.06
CA SER A 335 3.38 12.82 -27.91
C SER A 335 3.83 13.01 -29.36
N LYS A 336 5.01 13.62 -29.56
CA LYS A 336 5.62 13.85 -30.88
C LYS A 336 6.06 12.55 -31.57
N GLY A 337 6.10 11.43 -30.84
CA GLY A 337 6.64 10.15 -31.33
C GLY A 337 8.14 10.22 -31.64
N THR A 338 8.87 11.11 -30.97
CA THR A 338 10.32 11.32 -31.13
C THR A 338 11.14 10.51 -30.13
N GLY A 339 10.52 10.02 -29.06
CA GLY A 339 11.09 9.06 -28.12
C GLY A 339 10.01 8.21 -27.46
N GLU A 340 10.39 7.00 -27.03
CA GLU A 340 9.59 6.10 -26.19
C GLU A 340 10.29 5.93 -24.84
N ASN A 341 9.53 5.96 -23.75
CA ASN A 341 9.94 5.53 -22.40
C ASN A 341 11.37 5.97 -21.99
N LEU A 342 12.37 5.09 -22.00
CA LEU A 342 13.74 5.42 -21.57
C LEU A 342 14.44 6.42 -22.51
N SER A 343 14.17 6.34 -23.82
CA SER A 343 14.75 7.27 -24.79
C SER A 343 14.15 8.67 -24.67
N ALA A 344 12.84 8.77 -24.40
CA ALA A 344 12.16 10.03 -24.12
C ALA A 344 12.69 10.64 -22.82
N MET A 345 12.79 9.85 -21.74
CA MET A 345 13.31 10.30 -20.45
C MET A 345 14.76 10.75 -20.54
N ASN A 346 15.60 10.01 -21.28
CA ASN A 346 16.97 10.42 -21.53
C ASN A 346 17.05 11.72 -22.35
N THR A 347 16.16 11.93 -23.31
CA THR A 347 16.10 13.18 -24.08
C THR A 347 15.72 14.36 -23.18
N ALA A 348 14.68 14.21 -22.37
CA ALA A 348 14.25 15.21 -21.40
C ALA A 348 15.36 15.60 -20.40
N LEU A 349 16.03 14.60 -19.82
CA LEU A 349 17.16 14.85 -18.92
C LEU A 349 18.34 15.53 -19.63
N ASN A 350 18.62 15.15 -20.89
CA ASN A 350 19.69 15.77 -21.67
C ASN A 350 19.40 17.26 -21.95
N ASN A 351 18.13 17.66 -22.09
CA ASN A 351 17.74 19.07 -22.20
C ASN A 351 18.10 19.87 -20.93
N LYS A 352 18.11 19.22 -19.76
CA LYS A 352 18.64 19.76 -18.49
C LYS A 352 20.14 19.53 -18.28
N GLY A 353 20.83 18.97 -19.26
CA GLY A 353 22.29 18.81 -19.27
C GLY A 353 22.81 17.59 -18.49
N ILE A 354 21.97 16.58 -18.25
CA ILE A 354 22.36 15.33 -17.60
C ILE A 354 21.85 14.11 -18.37
N THR A 355 22.60 13.01 -18.37
CA THR A 355 22.12 11.77 -18.98
C THR A 355 21.21 10.99 -18.03
N LEU A 356 20.33 10.13 -18.55
CA LEU A 356 19.55 9.20 -17.72
C LEU A 356 20.45 8.32 -16.85
N ALA A 357 21.61 7.89 -17.37
CA ALA A 357 22.55 7.07 -16.61
C ALA A 357 23.21 7.81 -15.44
N ASP A 358 23.44 9.12 -15.56
CA ASP A 358 23.96 9.94 -14.47
C ASP A 358 22.87 10.25 -13.43
N ALA A 359 21.68 10.68 -13.89
CA ALA A 359 20.56 10.99 -13.02
C ALA A 359 20.12 9.76 -12.19
N TYR A 360 20.00 8.60 -12.84
CA TYR A 360 19.60 7.37 -12.17
C TYR A 360 20.66 6.88 -11.16
N HIS A 361 21.95 7.03 -11.47
CA HIS A 361 23.00 6.66 -10.51
C HIS A 361 23.04 7.60 -9.30
N ASP A 362 22.78 8.89 -9.50
CA ASP A 362 22.63 9.85 -8.40
C ASP A 362 21.42 9.52 -7.51
N TYR A 363 20.28 9.17 -8.12
CA TYR A 363 19.09 8.67 -7.41
C TYR A 363 19.42 7.42 -6.58
N ALA A 364 20.10 6.43 -7.17
CA ALA A 364 20.49 5.20 -6.49
C ALA A 364 21.36 5.45 -5.23
N ILE A 365 22.08 6.57 -5.21
CA ILE A 365 22.80 7.04 -4.01
C ILE A 365 21.82 7.70 -3.05
N ALA A 366 21.03 8.68 -3.50
CA ALA A 366 20.10 9.43 -2.65
C ALA A 366 19.14 8.51 -1.87
N VAL A 367 18.49 7.58 -2.56
CA VAL A 367 17.48 6.65 -1.99
C VAL A 367 18.08 5.56 -1.12
N LYS A 368 19.39 5.29 -1.23
CA LYS A 368 20.08 4.41 -0.28
C LYS A 368 20.21 5.05 1.09
N PHE A 369 20.59 6.33 1.12
CA PHE A 369 20.95 7.02 2.36
C PHE A 369 19.79 7.80 2.98
N ASN A 370 18.80 8.22 2.17
CA ASN A 370 17.62 8.98 2.57
C ASN A 370 17.96 10.10 3.56
N LYS A 371 18.88 10.97 3.17
CA LYS A 371 19.28 12.12 3.97
C LYS A 371 18.44 13.33 3.59
N THR A 372 17.95 14.03 4.61
CA THR A 372 17.30 15.32 4.43
C THR A 372 18.32 16.33 3.90
N CYS A 373 17.99 17.02 2.82
CA CYS A 373 18.84 18.09 2.30
C CYS A 373 19.03 19.21 3.35
N GLY A 374 20.27 19.66 3.51
CA GLY A 374 20.62 20.65 4.52
C GLY A 374 21.96 20.34 5.22
N GLY A 375 22.57 21.38 5.79
CA GLY A 375 23.93 21.26 6.32
C GLY A 375 24.93 20.97 5.20
N ASN A 376 25.61 19.81 5.25
CA ASN A 376 26.50 19.35 4.18
C ASN A 376 25.88 18.21 3.33
N TYR A 377 24.63 17.81 3.58
CA TYR A 377 23.91 16.93 2.66
C TYR A 377 23.28 17.79 1.56
N THR A 378 23.72 17.60 0.33
CA THR A 378 23.35 18.45 -0.82
C THR A 378 22.82 17.62 -1.98
N LEU A 379 21.89 18.21 -2.74
CA LEU A 379 21.43 17.64 -4.00
C LEU A 379 22.63 17.34 -4.91
N PRO A 380 22.61 16.22 -5.64
CA PRO A 380 21.48 15.30 -5.85
C PRO A 380 21.43 14.10 -4.88
N HIS A 381 22.30 14.02 -3.85
CA HIS A 381 22.43 12.82 -3.01
C HIS A 381 21.62 12.90 -1.71
N CYS A 382 20.56 13.69 -1.71
CA CYS A 382 19.62 13.89 -0.60
C CYS A 382 18.22 14.15 -1.18
N PHE A 383 17.19 14.04 -0.35
CA PHE A 383 15.83 14.51 -0.65
C PHE A 383 15.44 15.57 0.36
N GLU A 384 14.64 16.55 -0.03
CA GLU A 384 14.11 17.58 0.87
C GLU A 384 13.31 16.98 2.03
N GLU A 385 12.59 15.91 1.75
CA GLU A 385 11.67 15.26 2.68
C GLU A 385 12.15 13.90 3.19
N ALA A 386 13.42 13.54 3.00
CA ALA A 386 13.89 12.17 3.29
C ALA A 386 13.54 11.63 4.69
N ALA A 387 13.44 12.52 5.70
CA ALA A 387 13.04 12.16 7.05
C ALA A 387 11.57 11.69 7.14
N SER A 388 10.64 12.29 6.40
CA SER A 388 9.25 11.85 6.34
C SER A 388 9.15 10.50 5.62
N TYR A 389 9.93 10.30 4.55
CA TYR A 389 9.99 9.05 3.80
C TYR A 389 10.43 7.89 4.70
N VAL A 390 11.54 8.08 5.44
CA VAL A 390 12.05 7.09 6.40
C VAL A 390 11.09 6.89 7.57
N SER A 391 10.46 7.96 8.07
CA SER A 391 9.46 7.84 9.14
C SER A 391 8.25 7.03 8.70
N LYS A 392 7.91 7.03 7.41
CA LYS A 392 6.76 6.32 6.86
C LYS A 392 7.08 4.86 6.53
N ALA A 393 8.18 4.61 5.82
CA ALA A 393 8.48 3.31 5.21
C ALA A 393 9.73 2.63 5.79
N GLY A 394 10.40 3.25 6.76
CA GLY A 394 11.69 2.80 7.26
C GLY A 394 12.84 3.05 6.28
N HIS A 395 14.05 2.66 6.68
CA HIS A 395 15.22 2.77 5.83
C HIS A 395 15.19 1.71 4.72
N THR A 396 15.71 2.07 3.53
CA THR A 396 15.95 1.09 2.48
C THR A 396 16.94 0.02 2.96
N SER A 397 16.71 -1.23 2.59
CA SER A 397 17.62 -2.34 2.89
C SER A 397 18.84 -2.34 1.96
N VAL A 398 19.82 -3.21 2.20
CA VAL A 398 20.90 -3.50 1.24
C VAL A 398 20.70 -4.90 0.65
N HIS A 399 21.21 -5.12 -0.55
CA HIS A 399 21.11 -6.37 -1.29
C HIS A 399 22.21 -7.38 -0.90
N GLY A 400 23.33 -6.89 -0.39
CA GLY A 400 24.49 -7.71 -0.03
C GLY A 400 25.36 -7.12 1.07
N TYR A 401 26.24 -7.96 1.61
CA TYR A 401 27.22 -7.60 2.65
C TYR A 401 28.57 -8.20 2.32
N ILE A 402 29.63 -7.42 2.52
CA ILE A 402 31.01 -7.88 2.62
C ILE A 402 31.52 -7.41 3.98
N ASP A 403 31.75 -8.34 4.92
CA ASP A 403 32.07 -8.01 6.31
C ASP A 403 33.57 -7.86 6.58
N SER A 404 34.42 -8.55 5.81
CA SER A 404 35.86 -8.56 6.01
C SER A 404 36.66 -8.24 4.74
N ILE A 405 37.82 -7.63 4.93
CA ILE A 405 38.81 -7.49 3.85
C ILE A 405 39.29 -8.88 3.44
N GLY A 406 39.21 -9.19 2.14
CA GLY A 406 39.51 -10.51 1.57
C GLY A 406 38.26 -11.26 1.09
N ASP A 407 37.07 -10.80 1.48
CA ASP A 407 35.80 -11.40 1.08
C ASP A 407 35.27 -10.81 -0.24
N SER A 408 34.26 -11.48 -0.80
CA SER A 408 33.57 -11.10 -2.03
C SER A 408 32.07 -11.32 -1.92
N TYR A 409 31.31 -10.55 -2.69
CA TYR A 409 29.88 -10.72 -2.88
C TYR A 409 29.58 -10.88 -4.37
N THR A 410 28.79 -11.90 -4.71
CA THR A 410 28.26 -12.09 -6.07
C THR A 410 26.79 -11.73 -6.05
N GLY A 411 26.40 -10.83 -6.95
CA GLY A 411 25.03 -10.34 -7.10
C GLY A 411 24.65 -10.15 -8.56
N TYR A 412 23.49 -9.56 -8.80
CA TYR A 412 23.06 -9.16 -10.14
C TYR A 412 22.42 -7.78 -10.13
N VAL A 413 22.39 -7.15 -11.31
CA VAL A 413 21.56 -5.99 -11.65
C VAL A 413 20.93 -6.22 -13.00
N GLU A 414 19.64 -5.96 -13.15
CA GLU A 414 18.97 -6.09 -14.45
C GLU A 414 19.38 -4.95 -15.41
N ASP A 415 19.38 -5.19 -16.72
CA ASP A 415 19.48 -4.12 -17.73
C ASP A 415 18.34 -3.11 -17.59
N ASN A 416 18.40 -1.99 -18.31
CA ASN A 416 17.40 -0.93 -18.31
C ASN A 416 17.24 -0.27 -16.94
N TYR A 417 18.35 0.07 -16.29
CA TYR A 417 18.35 0.81 -15.01
C TYR A 417 17.66 0.05 -13.87
N ALA A 418 18.40 -0.91 -13.32
CA ALA A 418 18.19 -1.44 -11.98
C ALA A 418 19.40 -1.10 -11.09
N LEU A 419 19.24 -1.25 -9.78
CA LEU A 419 20.31 -1.00 -8.82
C LEU A 419 20.57 -2.16 -7.87
N SER A 420 21.74 -2.14 -7.25
CA SER A 420 22.11 -3.05 -6.17
C SER A 420 23.01 -2.33 -5.17
N TRP A 421 22.88 -2.71 -3.90
CA TRP A 421 23.60 -2.09 -2.79
C TRP A 421 24.30 -3.14 -1.98
N VAL A 422 25.61 -2.98 -1.80
CA VAL A 422 26.42 -3.92 -1.02
C VAL A 422 27.11 -3.15 0.10
N SER A 423 26.78 -3.49 1.34
CA SER A 423 27.46 -2.94 2.52
C SER A 423 28.91 -3.41 2.53
N LEU A 424 29.83 -2.49 2.83
CA LEU A 424 31.28 -2.75 2.85
C LEU A 424 31.87 -2.68 4.27
N PRO A 425 33.05 -3.30 4.51
CA PRO A 425 33.65 -3.34 5.84
C PRO A 425 34.05 -1.96 6.34
N THR A 426 33.71 -1.63 7.59
CA THR A 426 34.22 -0.41 8.26
C THR A 426 35.60 -0.62 8.89
N ALA A 427 36.52 -1.21 8.13
CA ALA A 427 37.86 -1.59 8.63
C ALA A 427 38.78 -0.37 8.82
N SER A 428 39.69 -0.44 9.80
CA SER A 428 40.61 0.66 10.14
C SER A 428 41.78 0.85 9.16
N SER A 429 42.07 -0.15 8.33
CA SER A 429 43.07 -0.10 7.25
C SER A 429 42.40 0.14 5.90
N GLY A 430 43.02 0.94 5.03
CA GLY A 430 42.52 1.14 3.67
C GLY A 430 42.51 -0.16 2.85
N TYR A 431 41.56 -0.27 1.93
CA TYR A 431 41.33 -1.45 1.10
C TYR A 431 41.00 -1.06 -0.35
N ASP A 432 41.22 -2.00 -1.27
CA ASP A 432 40.82 -1.85 -2.66
C ASP A 432 39.44 -2.50 -2.84
N VAL A 433 38.55 -1.85 -3.59
CA VAL A 433 37.24 -2.40 -3.97
C VAL A 433 37.25 -2.64 -5.48
N THR A 434 37.05 -3.89 -5.89
CA THR A 434 37.04 -4.26 -7.32
C THR A 434 35.68 -4.81 -7.71
N LEU A 435 35.10 -4.25 -8.76
CA LEU A 435 33.90 -4.75 -9.42
C LEU A 435 34.31 -5.44 -10.72
N GLU A 436 33.80 -6.65 -10.94
CA GLU A 436 33.92 -7.41 -12.18
C GLU A 436 32.53 -7.70 -12.74
N ASN A 437 32.30 -7.39 -14.01
CA ASN A 437 31.10 -7.82 -14.72
C ASN A 437 31.34 -9.24 -15.24
N THR A 438 30.74 -10.22 -14.57
CA THR A 438 30.90 -11.65 -14.88
C THR A 438 29.86 -12.16 -15.87
N SER A 439 28.92 -11.31 -16.28
CA SER A 439 27.84 -11.67 -17.19
C SER A 439 28.24 -11.51 -18.66
N GLU A 440 27.41 -12.04 -19.56
CA GLU A 440 27.60 -11.95 -21.02
C GLU A 440 27.17 -10.60 -21.62
N GLY A 441 26.72 -9.63 -20.81
CA GLY A 441 26.21 -8.33 -21.27
C GLY A 441 26.28 -7.24 -20.19
N GLY A 442 25.59 -6.13 -20.41
CA GLY A 442 25.47 -5.05 -19.42
C GLY A 442 26.65 -4.08 -19.38
N GLU A 443 26.35 -2.92 -18.81
CA GLU A 443 27.30 -1.85 -18.53
C GLU A 443 27.10 -1.42 -17.08
N ILE A 444 28.01 -1.86 -16.21
CA ILE A 444 27.81 -1.73 -14.76
C ILE A 444 28.61 -0.55 -14.23
N ARG A 445 27.91 0.45 -13.70
CA ARG A 445 28.51 1.60 -13.01
C ARG A 445 28.56 1.33 -11.51
N THR A 446 29.62 1.79 -10.86
CA THR A 446 29.77 1.63 -9.41
C THR A 446 30.44 2.84 -8.77
N SER A 447 29.92 3.19 -7.60
CA SER A 447 30.53 4.15 -6.68
C SER A 447 30.57 3.55 -5.28
N VAL A 448 31.63 3.83 -4.52
CA VAL A 448 31.63 3.58 -3.07
C VAL A 448 31.22 4.86 -2.37
N VAL A 449 30.17 4.80 -1.55
CA VAL A 449 29.63 5.96 -0.85
C VAL A 449 29.84 5.79 0.64
N CYS A 450 30.41 6.82 1.24
CA CYS A 450 30.71 6.93 2.65
C CYS A 450 29.77 7.95 3.30
N ASP A 451 28.94 7.50 4.26
CA ASP A 451 28.23 8.42 5.14
C ASP A 451 29.07 8.67 6.39
N THR A 452 29.47 9.92 6.59
CA THR A 452 30.25 10.36 7.76
C THR A 452 29.38 10.69 8.97
N GLY A 453 28.05 10.67 8.81
CA GLY A 453 27.07 11.20 9.75
C GLY A 453 26.89 12.73 9.65
N THR A 454 27.65 13.40 8.78
CA THR A 454 27.52 14.84 8.52
C THR A 454 27.48 15.22 7.05
N THR A 455 27.97 14.34 6.17
CA THR A 455 27.98 14.48 4.71
C THR A 455 28.12 13.09 4.08
N LEU A 456 27.64 12.94 2.85
CA LEU A 456 28.01 11.82 1.99
C LEU A 456 29.29 12.18 1.22
N VAL A 457 30.19 11.21 1.09
CA VAL A 457 31.37 11.30 0.23
C VAL A 457 31.30 10.18 -0.79
N VAL A 458 31.22 10.54 -2.06
CA VAL A 458 31.08 9.60 -3.19
C VAL A 458 32.42 9.38 -3.86
N TYR A 459 32.84 8.12 -3.93
CA TYR A 459 34.06 7.67 -4.60
C TYR A 459 33.69 6.89 -5.87
N PRO A 460 33.57 7.55 -7.03
CA PRO A 460 33.21 6.89 -8.27
C PRO A 460 34.35 6.01 -8.78
N PHE A 461 33.99 4.90 -9.43
CA PHE A 461 34.97 4.10 -10.18
C PHE A 461 35.38 4.85 -11.45
N SER A 462 36.62 4.63 -11.92
CA SER A 462 37.17 5.39 -13.05
C SER A 462 36.54 5.08 -14.40
N GLN A 463 35.79 3.97 -14.50
CA GLN A 463 35.13 3.52 -15.71
C GLN A 463 33.91 2.67 -15.40
N VAL A 464 32.94 2.71 -16.30
CA VAL A 464 31.82 1.76 -16.37
C VAL A 464 32.36 0.40 -16.83
N VAL A 465 31.90 -0.68 -16.20
CA VAL A 465 32.42 -2.03 -16.40
C VAL A 465 31.56 -2.79 -17.41
N GLY A 466 32.09 -2.95 -18.61
CA GLY A 466 31.49 -3.80 -19.65
C GLY A 466 31.80 -5.29 -19.48
N VAL A 467 31.30 -6.11 -20.41
CA VAL A 467 31.40 -7.58 -20.41
C VAL A 467 32.81 -8.11 -20.16
N GLY A 468 32.98 -8.91 -19.12
CA GLY A 468 34.25 -9.55 -18.74
C GLY A 468 35.36 -8.56 -18.34
N GLN A 469 35.01 -7.29 -18.13
CA GLN A 469 35.94 -6.28 -17.62
C GLN A 469 35.84 -6.19 -16.10
N SER A 470 36.83 -5.54 -15.51
CA SER A 470 36.82 -5.13 -14.11
C SER A 470 37.33 -3.71 -13.93
N SER A 471 36.97 -3.10 -12.81
CA SER A 471 37.45 -1.78 -12.40
C SER A 471 37.67 -1.78 -10.89
N THR A 472 38.70 -1.08 -10.44
CA THR A 472 39.13 -1.08 -9.03
C THR A 472 39.24 0.34 -8.50
N LEU A 473 38.53 0.62 -7.41
CA LEU A 473 38.81 1.77 -6.55
C LEU A 473 39.94 1.38 -5.59
N ALA A 474 41.15 1.85 -5.89
CA ALA A 474 42.33 1.54 -5.10
C ALA A 474 42.49 2.49 -3.90
N GLY A 475 42.87 1.93 -2.75
CA GLY A 475 43.25 2.66 -1.56
C GLY A 475 42.09 3.39 -0.88
N PHE A 476 40.86 2.89 -1.02
CA PHE A 476 39.72 3.43 -0.29
C PHE A 476 40.03 3.39 1.20
N TYR A 477 39.89 4.53 1.86
CA TYR A 477 40.20 4.68 3.28
C TYR A 477 38.98 5.21 4.01
N LEU A 478 38.66 4.53 5.12
CA LEU A 478 37.45 4.78 5.88
C LEU A 478 37.40 6.19 6.49
N GLY A 479 38.52 6.78 6.90
CA GLY A 479 38.51 8.08 7.58
C GLY A 479 37.50 8.13 8.73
N ASN A 480 36.44 8.91 8.56
CA ASN A 480 35.30 9.09 9.47
C ASN A 480 33.97 8.47 8.98
N CYS A 481 33.99 7.54 8.01
CA CYS A 481 32.75 6.87 7.58
C CYS A 481 32.15 6.07 8.71
N GLN A 482 30.87 6.32 8.99
CA GLN A 482 30.04 5.53 9.90
C GLN A 482 29.41 4.35 9.16
N PHE A 483 29.07 4.55 7.89
CA PHE A 483 28.46 3.54 7.03
C PHE A 483 29.01 3.66 5.61
N VAL A 484 29.28 2.52 4.97
CA VAL A 484 29.88 2.46 3.62
C VAL A 484 29.13 1.47 2.75
N VAL A 485 28.70 1.91 1.58
CA VAL A 485 27.96 1.10 0.61
C VAL A 485 28.59 1.23 -0.76
N ALA A 486 28.80 0.11 -1.44
CA ALA A 486 28.96 0.11 -2.89
C ALA A 486 27.56 0.24 -3.52
N VAL A 487 27.37 1.29 -4.32
CA VAL A 487 26.17 1.53 -5.12
C VAL A 487 26.47 1.09 -6.54
N ILE A 488 25.75 0.07 -7.00
CA ILE A 488 25.92 -0.56 -8.31
C ILE A 488 24.67 -0.29 -9.13
N THR A 489 24.80 0.19 -10.36
CA THR A 489 23.68 0.37 -11.29
C THR A 489 24.04 -0.18 -12.65
N ASN A 490 23.04 -0.67 -13.39
CA ASN A 490 23.22 -1.06 -14.78
C ASN A 490 22.64 0.02 -15.70
N GLN A 491 23.44 0.49 -16.65
CA GLN A 491 23.04 1.53 -17.61
C GLN A 491 22.88 1.01 -19.03
N SER A 492 23.06 -0.29 -19.26
CA SER A 492 22.80 -0.91 -20.56
C SER A 492 21.31 -0.93 -20.83
N GLN A 493 20.89 -0.36 -21.95
CA GLN A 493 19.51 -0.43 -22.43
C GLN A 493 19.37 -1.53 -23.47
N THR A 494 18.35 -2.39 -23.34
CA THR A 494 18.02 -3.44 -24.32
C THR A 494 17.10 -2.93 -25.42
N ALA A 495 16.29 -1.90 -25.13
CA ALA A 495 15.37 -1.21 -26.04
C ALA A 495 14.99 0.15 -25.44
N ASP A 496 14.39 1.02 -26.25
CA ASP A 496 13.86 2.31 -25.80
C ASP A 496 12.65 2.13 -24.84
N ASP A 497 11.84 1.10 -25.09
CA ASP A 497 10.70 0.67 -24.27
C ASP A 497 10.81 -0.85 -23.93
N PRO A 498 11.52 -1.20 -22.85
CA PRO A 498 11.92 -2.57 -22.61
C PRO A 498 10.84 -3.41 -21.89
N TYR A 499 10.18 -4.30 -22.62
CA TYR A 499 9.28 -5.30 -22.02
C TYR A 499 10.00 -6.45 -21.28
N PHE A 500 11.30 -6.66 -21.55
CA PHE A 500 12.07 -7.76 -20.96
C PHE A 500 13.38 -7.25 -20.38
N CYS A 501 13.73 -7.77 -19.21
CA CYS A 501 14.94 -7.39 -18.51
C CYS A 501 15.86 -8.59 -18.32
N VAL A 502 17.15 -8.35 -18.51
CA VAL A 502 18.18 -9.40 -18.47
C VAL A 502 19.04 -9.18 -17.24
N ARG A 503 19.06 -10.17 -16.36
CA ARG A 503 19.93 -10.15 -15.17
C ARG A 503 21.40 -10.18 -15.58
N ARG A 504 22.18 -9.23 -15.06
CA ARG A 504 23.63 -9.14 -15.24
C ARG A 504 24.35 -9.41 -13.94
N GLU A 505 24.95 -10.58 -13.86
CA GLU A 505 25.80 -10.98 -12.74
C GLU A 505 27.08 -10.15 -12.64
N TYR A 506 27.45 -9.83 -11.42
CA TYR A 506 28.71 -9.17 -11.10
C TYR A 506 29.35 -9.79 -9.85
N ASN A 507 30.66 -9.63 -9.73
CA ASN A 507 31.41 -9.97 -8.54
C ASN A 507 32.06 -8.71 -7.95
N LEU A 508 31.78 -8.44 -6.69
CA LEU A 508 32.37 -7.34 -5.94
C LEU A 508 33.34 -7.92 -4.90
N THR A 509 34.59 -7.47 -4.91
CA THR A 509 35.63 -7.99 -4.02
C THR A 509 36.28 -6.86 -3.23
N VAL A 510 36.60 -7.13 -1.97
CA VAL A 510 37.39 -6.22 -1.12
C VAL A 510 38.72 -6.88 -0.83
N SER A 511 39.82 -6.19 -1.09
CA SER A 511 41.17 -6.73 -0.90
C SER A 511 42.08 -5.74 -0.18
N ASN A 512 43.17 -6.25 0.40
CA ASN A 512 44.16 -5.38 1.05
C ASN A 512 44.75 -4.40 0.03
N SER A 513 44.73 -3.11 0.35
CA SER A 513 45.35 -2.14 -0.53
C SER A 513 46.86 -2.26 -0.51
N THR A 514 47.47 -2.29 -1.70
CA THR A 514 48.93 -2.20 -1.87
C THR A 514 49.40 -0.79 -2.18
N THR A 515 48.46 0.15 -2.34
CA THR A 515 48.73 1.56 -2.62
C THR A 515 48.65 2.41 -1.34
N PRO A 516 49.50 3.43 -1.16
CA PRO A 516 49.38 4.36 -0.05
C PRO A 516 48.04 5.09 -0.09
N ILE A 517 47.42 5.25 1.08
CA ILE A 517 46.12 5.93 1.30
C ILE A 517 46.09 7.29 0.60
N ASN A 518 45.24 7.44 -0.42
CA ASN A 518 44.91 8.75 -0.98
C ASN A 518 43.89 9.41 -0.05
N THR A 519 44.37 10.21 0.91
CA THR A 519 43.51 11.21 1.57
C THR A 519 42.98 12.16 0.49
N PRO A 520 41.65 12.37 0.38
CA PRO A 520 41.10 13.39 -0.51
C PRO A 520 41.72 14.74 -0.14
N THR A 521 42.28 15.42 -1.15
CA THR A 521 42.72 16.81 -0.99
C THR A 521 41.47 17.67 -1.13
N ASP A 522 41.06 18.30 -0.03
CA ASP A 522 40.14 19.42 -0.09
C ASP A 522 40.70 20.50 -1.04
N THR A 523 39.83 20.98 -1.92
CA THR A 523 39.93 22.17 -2.77
C THR A 523 40.58 21.99 -4.17
N PRO A 524 39.87 22.34 -5.26
CA PRO A 524 40.46 22.41 -6.59
C PRO A 524 41.44 23.59 -6.61
N THR A 525 42.73 23.35 -6.88
CA THR A 525 43.66 24.46 -7.13
C THR A 525 44.61 24.22 -8.29
N SER A 526 44.53 25.18 -9.22
CA SER A 526 45.56 25.55 -10.17
C SER A 526 46.93 25.79 -9.49
N THR A 527 47.95 25.08 -9.96
CA THR A 527 49.38 25.48 -10.09
C THR A 527 50.16 26.16 -8.93
N SER A 528 51.13 25.38 -8.43
CA SER A 528 52.56 25.67 -8.20
C SER A 528 53.11 26.31 -6.90
N SER A 529 53.96 25.50 -6.24
CA SER A 529 55.32 25.79 -5.71
C SER A 529 55.58 26.09 -4.21
N ALA A 530 56.61 25.39 -3.72
CA ALA A 530 57.63 25.73 -2.70
C ALA A 530 57.62 24.97 -1.34
N GLN A 531 58.79 24.39 -1.04
CA GLN A 531 59.21 23.50 0.06
C GLN A 531 59.25 24.15 1.46
N THR A 532 59.15 23.35 2.54
CA THR A 532 60.18 23.11 3.61
C THR A 532 59.60 22.28 4.80
N SER A 533 60.04 21.02 5.03
CA SER A 533 60.89 20.49 6.15
C SER A 533 60.43 20.86 7.58
N THR A 534 60.27 20.03 8.63
CA THR A 534 60.79 18.71 9.13
C THR A 534 60.06 18.43 10.50
N PRO A 535 60.47 17.52 11.41
CA PRO A 535 60.10 16.12 11.55
C PRO A 535 59.41 15.73 12.91
N THR A 536 58.99 14.46 12.98
CA THR A 536 58.44 13.65 14.10
C THR A 536 59.23 13.67 15.43
N PRO A 537 58.64 13.27 16.57
CA PRO A 537 58.92 11.91 17.13
C PRO A 537 57.65 11.26 17.77
N SER A 538 57.33 9.98 17.55
CA SER A 538 57.97 8.71 17.97
C SER A 538 57.66 8.25 19.41
N SER A 539 57.29 6.97 19.51
CA SER A 539 57.33 6.04 20.68
C SER A 539 56.08 6.03 21.57
N THR A 540 55.51 4.91 22.06
CA THR A 540 55.85 3.46 22.06
C THR A 540 54.59 2.67 22.54
N PRO A 541 54.58 1.32 22.63
CA PRO A 541 53.42 0.47 22.40
C PRO A 541 52.68 0.09 23.69
N THR A 542 51.46 -0.43 23.56
CA THR A 542 50.91 -1.30 24.61
C THR A 542 49.98 -2.36 24.02
N ASN A 543 50.18 -3.56 24.54
CA ASN A 543 49.64 -4.83 24.12
C ASN A 543 48.25 -5.10 24.74
N THR A 544 47.32 -5.60 23.90
CA THR A 544 46.22 -6.58 24.13
C THR A 544 45.05 -6.19 25.07
N PRO A 545 43.80 -6.68 24.89
CA PRO A 545 43.38 -7.80 24.05
C PRO A 545 42.19 -7.58 23.09
N THR A 546 42.15 -8.49 22.12
CA THR A 546 41.08 -8.86 21.20
C THR A 546 39.72 -9.09 21.87
N PRO A 547 38.61 -8.58 21.33
CA PRO A 547 37.31 -9.21 21.44
C PRO A 547 37.06 -10.04 20.18
N SER A 548 37.30 -11.34 20.29
CA SER A 548 36.74 -12.34 19.37
C SER A 548 35.28 -12.53 19.76
N HIS A 549 34.35 -11.86 19.08
CA HIS A 549 32.93 -12.19 19.19
C HIS A 549 32.52 -13.06 18.00
N THR A 550 32.80 -14.36 18.13
CA THR A 550 31.95 -15.37 17.52
C THR A 550 30.63 -15.35 18.31
N PRO A 551 29.45 -15.18 17.68
CA PRO A 551 28.18 -15.29 18.39
C PRO A 551 28.10 -16.69 18.97
N THR A 552 28.30 -16.78 20.28
CA THR A 552 28.09 -18.02 21.00
C THR A 552 26.59 -18.12 21.14
N LEU A 553 25.98 -19.11 20.50
CA LEU A 553 24.57 -19.43 20.72
C LEU A 553 24.39 -19.74 22.20
N THR A 554 23.98 -18.75 22.99
CA THR A 554 23.56 -18.95 24.36
C THR A 554 22.23 -19.70 24.31
N PRO A 555 22.15 -20.92 24.86
CA PRO A 555 20.88 -21.60 25.01
C PRO A 555 19.94 -20.70 25.81
N ILE A 556 18.73 -20.47 25.29
CA ILE A 556 17.67 -19.82 26.06
C ILE A 556 17.44 -20.71 27.30
N PRO A 557 17.54 -20.17 28.53
CA PRO A 557 17.53 -20.98 29.75
C PRO A 557 16.18 -21.68 30.00
N ASN A 558 15.12 -21.17 29.38
CA ASN A 558 13.74 -21.63 29.53
C ASN A 558 13.19 -22.15 28.20
N PRO A 559 12.32 -23.18 28.19
CA PRO A 559 11.59 -23.58 27.01
C PRO A 559 10.75 -22.42 26.48
N VAL A 560 10.91 -22.09 25.20
CA VAL A 560 10.06 -21.11 24.52
C VAL A 560 8.89 -21.86 23.90
N GLN A 561 7.66 -21.50 24.30
CA GLN A 561 6.43 -22.17 23.85
C GLN A 561 5.91 -21.59 22.53
N VAL A 562 6.00 -20.27 22.38
CA VAL A 562 5.52 -19.52 21.20
C VAL A 562 6.34 -18.24 21.05
N VAL A 563 6.53 -17.81 19.80
CA VAL A 563 7.19 -16.57 19.42
C VAL A 563 6.35 -15.83 18.39
N PHE A 564 6.37 -14.50 18.44
CA PHE A 564 5.81 -13.60 17.45
C PHE A 564 6.80 -12.44 17.28
N ILE A 565 7.10 -12.05 16.03
CA ILE A 565 8.00 -10.95 15.73
C ILE A 565 7.19 -9.90 14.98
N GLN A 566 7.28 -8.65 15.44
CA GLN A 566 6.74 -7.51 14.73
C GLN A 566 7.66 -6.33 14.95
N ASP A 567 8.04 -5.67 13.86
CA ASP A 567 8.99 -4.56 13.86
C ASP A 567 10.32 -4.96 14.53
N ASP A 568 10.86 -4.11 15.40
CA ASP A 568 12.06 -4.37 16.20
C ASP A 568 11.75 -5.10 17.52
N TYR A 569 10.62 -5.79 17.67
CA TYR A 569 10.26 -6.50 18.89
C TYR A 569 9.98 -7.99 18.67
N LEU A 570 10.57 -8.80 19.54
CA LEU A 570 10.28 -10.22 19.72
C LEU A 570 9.39 -10.40 20.95
N TYR A 571 8.19 -10.89 20.72
CA TYR A 571 7.23 -11.30 21.75
C TYR A 571 7.31 -12.81 21.88
N LEU A 572 7.53 -13.31 23.08
CA LEU A 572 7.67 -14.74 23.30
C LEU A 572 7.07 -15.16 24.64
N VAL A 573 6.73 -16.44 24.77
CA VAL A 573 6.37 -17.02 26.06
C VAL A 573 7.43 -18.02 26.49
N GLU A 574 8.11 -17.70 27.58
CA GLU A 574 9.06 -18.56 28.27
C GLU A 574 8.36 -19.30 29.41
N GLU A 575 8.54 -20.62 29.50
CA GLU A 575 8.10 -21.39 30.67
C GLU A 575 9.16 -21.33 31.77
N ASN A 576 8.82 -20.79 32.93
CA ASN A 576 9.70 -20.72 34.09
C ASN A 576 9.04 -21.38 35.30
N ASN A 577 9.54 -22.55 35.72
CA ASN A 577 9.06 -23.31 36.88
C ASN A 577 7.54 -23.61 36.88
N GLY A 578 6.95 -23.81 35.71
CA GLY A 578 5.52 -24.12 35.55
C GLY A 578 4.61 -22.89 35.42
N GLU A 579 5.19 -21.68 35.36
CA GLU A 579 4.49 -20.43 35.04
C GLU A 579 4.91 -19.94 33.65
N ASN A 580 3.98 -19.38 32.88
CA ASN A 580 4.27 -18.85 31.55
C ASN A 580 4.55 -17.35 31.65
N ASN A 581 5.68 -16.91 31.14
CA ASN A 581 6.05 -15.49 31.17
C ASN A 581 6.01 -14.95 29.75
N PHE A 582 5.15 -13.97 29.49
CA PHE A 582 5.17 -13.21 28.24
C PHE A 582 6.32 -12.20 28.30
N VAL A 583 7.28 -12.32 27.41
CA VAL A 583 8.50 -11.52 27.38
C VAL A 583 8.57 -10.75 26.07
N ILE A 584 8.92 -9.47 26.16
CA ILE A 584 9.17 -8.59 25.03
C ILE A 584 10.66 -8.30 24.99
N LYS A 585 11.30 -8.61 23.86
CA LYS A 585 12.72 -8.30 23.61
C LYS A 585 12.84 -7.34 22.44
N ASP A 586 13.64 -6.31 22.61
CA ASP A 586 14.08 -5.39 21.57
C ASP A 586 15.14 -6.08 20.70
N LEU A 587 14.89 -6.05 19.39
CA LEU A 587 15.67 -6.64 18.31
C LEU A 587 16.42 -5.60 17.46
N THR A 588 16.52 -4.33 17.90
CA THR A 588 17.34 -3.29 17.24
C THR A 588 18.76 -3.78 16.92
N ASN A 589 19.29 -4.70 17.75
CA ASN A 589 20.45 -5.51 17.39
C ASN A 589 20.11 -7.01 17.51
N PRO A 590 19.85 -7.70 16.38
CA PRO A 590 19.49 -9.13 16.39
C PRO A 590 20.60 -10.05 16.92
N GLY A 591 21.86 -9.62 16.86
CA GLY A 591 23.00 -10.32 17.45
C GLY A 591 23.08 -10.20 18.97
N SER A 592 22.28 -9.30 19.57
CA SER A 592 22.19 -9.08 21.01
C SER A 592 20.79 -8.59 21.43
N PRO A 593 19.74 -9.43 21.40
CA PRO A 593 18.40 -9.07 21.83
C PRO A 593 18.36 -8.64 23.30
N ILE A 594 17.64 -7.56 23.62
CA ILE A 594 17.53 -7.02 24.98
C ILE A 594 16.10 -7.18 25.49
N GLU A 595 15.89 -7.80 26.65
CA GLU A 595 14.56 -7.82 27.28
C GLU A 595 14.16 -6.40 27.70
N VAL A 596 13.04 -5.91 27.16
CA VAL A 596 12.49 -4.59 27.48
C VAL A 596 11.31 -4.66 28.42
N GLY A 597 10.58 -5.78 28.46
CA GLY A 597 9.50 -5.98 29.43
C GLY A 597 9.02 -7.42 29.53
N ASN A 598 8.28 -7.71 30.59
CA ASN A 598 7.69 -9.02 30.81
C ASN A 598 6.36 -8.93 31.59
N LEU A 599 5.54 -9.97 31.47
CA LEU A 599 4.26 -10.12 32.14
C LEU A 599 4.00 -11.60 32.45
N LEU A 600 3.80 -11.90 33.73
CA LEU A 600 3.46 -13.25 34.16
C LEU A 600 2.03 -13.63 33.72
N LEU A 601 1.90 -14.76 33.03
CA LEU A 601 0.65 -15.36 32.63
C LEU A 601 0.47 -16.69 33.39
N GLU A 602 -0.51 -16.73 34.31
CA GLU A 602 -0.81 -17.91 35.13
C GLU A 602 -1.45 -19.09 34.36
N ASP A 603 -1.67 -18.93 33.04
CA ASP A 603 -2.41 -19.85 32.19
C ASP A 603 -1.53 -20.52 31.14
N THR A 604 -1.89 -21.74 30.69
CA THR A 604 -1.25 -22.39 29.54
C THR A 604 -1.53 -21.60 28.25
N ILE A 605 -0.48 -21.14 27.57
CA ILE A 605 -0.57 -20.35 26.35
C ILE A 605 -0.43 -21.23 25.12
N TYR A 606 -1.25 -20.97 24.10
CA TYR A 606 -1.18 -21.70 22.83
C TYR A 606 -0.62 -20.86 21.69
N ASP A 607 -0.94 -19.57 21.64
CA ASP A 607 -0.54 -18.69 20.54
C ASP A 607 -0.54 -17.21 20.93
N ILE A 608 0.24 -16.40 20.19
CA ILE A 608 0.35 -14.95 20.32
C ILE A 608 0.13 -14.30 18.96
N PHE A 609 -0.68 -13.24 18.93
CA PHE A 609 -0.80 -12.35 17.78
C PHE A 609 -0.71 -10.89 18.26
N VAL A 610 0.03 -10.04 17.55
CA VAL A 610 0.14 -8.61 17.89
C VAL A 610 -0.53 -7.77 16.81
N LEU A 611 -1.28 -6.75 17.22
CA LEU A 611 -1.91 -5.76 16.34
C LEU A 611 -1.91 -4.39 17.01
N GLY A 612 -1.18 -3.45 16.42
CA GLY A 612 -0.98 -2.12 17.00
C GLY A 612 -0.41 -2.21 18.41
N ASN A 613 -1.10 -1.59 19.37
CA ASN A 613 -0.69 -1.52 20.77
C ASN A 613 -1.13 -2.73 21.62
N TYR A 614 -1.62 -3.82 21.02
CA TYR A 614 -2.16 -4.95 21.77
C TYR A 614 -1.59 -6.30 21.33
N ALA A 615 -1.27 -7.15 22.31
CA ALA A 615 -0.99 -8.57 22.12
C ALA A 615 -2.18 -9.42 22.56
N TYR A 616 -2.62 -10.30 21.66
CA TYR A 616 -3.73 -11.24 21.83
C TYR A 616 -3.16 -12.61 22.11
N VAL A 617 -3.41 -13.11 23.31
CA VAL A 617 -2.82 -14.36 23.80
C VAL A 617 -3.92 -15.37 24.08
N SER A 618 -3.92 -16.47 23.32
CA SER A 618 -4.87 -17.56 23.55
C SER A 618 -4.43 -18.41 24.73
N PHE A 619 -5.36 -18.72 25.64
CA PHE A 619 -5.04 -19.46 26.86
C PHE A 619 -6.10 -20.49 27.25
N GLY A 620 -5.66 -21.59 27.85
CA GLY A 620 -6.54 -22.69 28.26
C GLY A 620 -7.39 -23.26 27.12
N ASN A 621 -8.40 -24.08 27.45
CA ASN A 621 -9.14 -24.80 26.41
C ASN A 621 -10.04 -23.90 25.54
N GLN A 622 -10.41 -22.67 25.96
CA GLN A 622 -11.35 -21.77 25.26
C GLN A 622 -11.25 -20.28 25.70
N GLY A 623 -10.06 -19.75 26.04
CA GLY A 623 -9.87 -18.38 26.57
C GLY A 623 -8.97 -17.46 25.71
N LEU A 624 -9.12 -16.14 25.87
CA LEU A 624 -8.29 -15.11 25.23
C LEU A 624 -7.95 -13.99 26.22
N LYS A 625 -6.68 -13.61 26.33
CA LYS A 625 -6.21 -12.40 27.02
C LYS A 625 -5.83 -11.34 25.99
N VAL A 626 -6.14 -10.08 26.31
CA VAL A 626 -5.67 -8.91 25.56
C VAL A 626 -4.70 -8.16 26.47
N ILE A 627 -3.47 -8.00 26.01
CA ILE A 627 -2.37 -7.36 26.71
C ILE A 627 -2.09 -6.03 26.01
N ASP A 628 -2.14 -4.92 26.74
CA ASP A 628 -1.66 -3.63 26.25
C ASP A 628 -0.13 -3.63 26.28
N ILE A 629 0.46 -3.36 25.12
CA ILE A 629 1.90 -3.27 24.88
C ILE A 629 2.32 -1.88 24.37
N SER A 630 1.44 -0.86 24.49
CA SER A 630 1.74 0.54 24.10
C SER A 630 2.99 1.10 24.79
N ASN A 631 3.31 0.59 25.98
CA ASN A 631 4.60 0.74 26.62
C ASN A 631 5.25 -0.65 26.78
N PRO A 632 6.20 -1.03 25.92
CA PRO A 632 6.86 -2.34 25.97
C PRO A 632 7.55 -2.64 27.31
N ALA A 633 7.90 -1.61 28.09
CA ALA A 633 8.49 -1.77 29.42
C ALA A 633 7.48 -2.08 30.54
N ASN A 634 6.18 -1.96 30.26
CA ASN A 634 5.12 -2.21 31.23
C ASN A 634 3.88 -2.85 30.57
N PRO A 635 4.00 -4.06 30.00
CA PRO A 635 2.86 -4.77 29.42
C PRO A 635 1.83 -5.16 30.50
N ALA A 636 0.54 -5.03 30.19
CA ALA A 636 -0.53 -5.32 31.16
C ALA A 636 -1.77 -5.95 30.52
N VAL A 637 -2.39 -6.94 31.19
CA VAL A 637 -3.67 -7.50 30.74
C VAL A 637 -4.77 -6.46 30.89
N VAL A 638 -5.35 -6.02 29.77
CA VAL A 638 -6.48 -5.07 29.71
C VAL A 638 -7.82 -5.75 29.43
N GLY A 639 -7.80 -7.00 28.98
CA GLY A 639 -9.01 -7.78 28.70
C GLY A 639 -8.81 -9.27 28.91
N THR A 640 -9.86 -9.96 29.36
CA THR A 640 -9.88 -11.43 29.43
C THR A 640 -11.27 -11.94 29.08
N TYR A 641 -11.33 -12.88 28.14
CA TYR A 641 -12.53 -13.60 27.77
C TYR A 641 -12.41 -15.07 28.20
N ASN A 642 -13.34 -15.49 29.07
CA ASN A 642 -13.44 -16.86 29.58
C ASN A 642 -14.80 -17.45 29.20
N ARG A 643 -14.84 -18.49 28.36
CA ARG A 643 -16.06 -19.28 28.17
C ARG A 643 -16.23 -20.23 29.35
N SER A 644 -17.21 -19.99 30.21
CA SER A 644 -17.48 -20.81 31.39
C SER A 644 -17.87 -22.23 30.99
N ALA A 645 -16.99 -23.19 31.25
CA ALA A 645 -17.25 -24.61 31.02
C ALA A 645 -18.36 -25.09 31.97
N LYS A 646 -19.55 -25.38 31.46
CA LYS A 646 -20.50 -26.23 32.20
C LYS A 646 -19.89 -27.63 32.31
N SER A 647 -19.61 -28.02 33.54
CA SER A 647 -19.07 -29.33 33.93
C SER A 647 -19.86 -30.49 33.31
N PHE A 648 -19.17 -31.39 32.62
CA PHE A 648 -19.69 -32.71 32.27
C PHE A 648 -19.83 -33.55 33.55
N SER A 649 -21.04 -33.67 34.10
CA SER A 649 -21.36 -34.75 35.04
C SER A 649 -22.02 -35.91 34.30
N GLN A 650 -21.55 -37.13 34.60
CA GLN A 650 -21.93 -38.39 33.97
C GLN A 650 -23.44 -38.69 33.93
N ARG A 651 -23.85 -39.27 32.79
CA ARG A 651 -25.02 -40.10 32.45
C ARG A 651 -26.16 -40.23 33.50
N GLN A 652 -27.35 -39.83 33.09
CA GLN A 652 -28.53 -40.68 33.27
C GLN A 652 -29.43 -40.65 32.03
N LYS A 653 -29.89 -41.84 31.66
CA LYS A 653 -30.75 -42.16 30.53
C LYS A 653 -32.20 -41.89 30.93
N SER A 654 -32.86 -40.91 30.32
CA SER A 654 -34.33 -40.86 30.29
C SER A 654 -34.81 -40.17 29.02
N THR A 655 -35.65 -40.89 28.32
CA THR A 655 -36.44 -40.47 27.17
C THR A 655 -37.50 -39.48 27.62
N GLU A 656 -37.34 -38.20 27.30
CA GLU A 656 -38.40 -37.20 27.38
C GLU A 656 -38.33 -36.28 26.16
N THR A 657 -39.48 -36.07 25.53
CA THR A 657 -39.76 -35.13 24.45
C THR A 657 -39.21 -33.74 24.79
N THR A 658 -38.13 -33.33 24.14
CA THR A 658 -37.62 -31.97 24.25
C THR A 658 -38.52 -31.05 23.44
N ASN A 659 -39.16 -30.09 24.11
CA ASN A 659 -39.48 -28.80 23.52
C ASN A 659 -38.20 -28.31 22.81
N ASN A 660 -38.21 -28.25 21.49
CA ASN A 660 -37.12 -27.67 20.72
C ASN A 660 -37.12 -26.16 20.97
N THR A 661 -36.50 -25.72 22.07
CA THR A 661 -35.87 -24.39 22.11
C THR A 661 -34.75 -24.42 21.08
N LEU A 662 -35.00 -23.85 19.90
CA LEU A 662 -33.95 -23.54 18.94
C LEU A 662 -33.05 -22.47 19.59
N PRO A 663 -31.72 -22.66 19.63
CA PRO A 663 -30.83 -21.60 20.07
C PRO A 663 -30.96 -20.40 19.12
N LEU A 664 -30.88 -19.19 19.65
CA LEU A 664 -30.68 -18.00 18.83
C LEU A 664 -29.27 -18.12 18.23
N GLU A 665 -29.19 -18.25 16.91
CA GLU A 665 -27.94 -18.47 16.19
C GLU A 665 -27.27 -17.14 15.83
N HIS A 666 -28.06 -16.07 15.71
CA HIS A 666 -27.58 -14.76 15.26
C HIS A 666 -28.40 -13.61 15.85
N VAL A 667 -27.71 -12.57 16.33
CA VAL A 667 -28.25 -11.26 16.71
C VAL A 667 -27.41 -10.20 16.00
N GLU A 668 -28.06 -9.33 15.23
CA GLU A 668 -27.42 -8.20 14.58
C GLU A 668 -28.03 -6.91 15.15
N ILE A 669 -27.22 -6.00 15.67
CA ILE A 669 -27.66 -4.69 16.16
C ILE A 669 -26.95 -3.65 15.29
N ASN A 670 -27.71 -2.92 14.48
CA ASN A 670 -27.21 -1.90 13.59
C ASN A 670 -27.56 -0.51 14.12
N GLY A 671 -26.54 0.32 14.29
CA GLY A 671 -26.68 1.73 14.62
C GLY A 671 -25.30 2.36 14.79
N LEU A 672 -25.28 3.65 15.15
CA LEU A 672 -24.05 4.45 15.20
C LEU A 672 -23.09 3.94 16.29
N SER A 673 -21.81 3.80 15.94
CA SER A 673 -20.73 3.37 16.84
C SER A 673 -20.16 4.50 17.71
N LEU A 674 -20.52 5.75 17.42
CA LEU A 674 -20.16 6.96 18.16
C LEU A 674 -21.39 7.88 18.25
N GLY A 675 -21.56 8.57 19.39
CA GLY A 675 -22.70 9.44 19.62
C GLY A 675 -22.38 10.64 20.53
N PHE A 676 -23.18 11.68 20.43
CA PHE A 676 -23.05 12.90 21.22
C PHE A 676 -23.92 12.84 22.50
N ILE A 677 -23.50 13.53 23.55
CA ILE A 677 -24.23 13.58 24.83
C ILE A 677 -25.58 14.29 24.62
N ASN A 678 -26.66 13.72 25.20
CA ASN A 678 -28.07 14.18 25.10
C ASN A 678 -28.77 14.03 23.73
N THR A 679 -28.26 13.17 22.84
CA THR A 679 -28.92 12.85 21.57
C THR A 679 -29.47 11.42 21.58
N THR A 680 -30.72 11.25 21.13
CA THR A 680 -31.35 9.93 20.99
C THR A 680 -31.03 9.34 19.61
N TYR A 681 -30.54 8.11 19.57
CA TYR A 681 -30.25 7.41 18.33
C TYR A 681 -31.15 6.18 18.16
N PRO A 682 -31.70 5.95 16.95
CA PRO A 682 -32.38 4.70 16.64
C PRO A 682 -31.37 3.59 16.39
N PHE A 683 -31.71 2.37 16.83
CA PHE A 683 -30.98 1.15 16.51
C PHE A 683 -31.95 0.14 15.91
N GLU A 684 -31.50 -0.61 14.91
CA GLU A 684 -32.23 -1.73 14.32
C GLU A 684 -31.66 -3.04 14.87
N VAL A 685 -32.53 -3.99 15.23
CA VAL A 685 -32.10 -5.30 15.73
C VAL A 685 -32.74 -6.42 14.92
N LYS A 686 -31.92 -7.34 14.41
CA LYS A 686 -32.36 -8.53 13.68
C LYS A 686 -31.95 -9.81 14.42
N PHE A 687 -32.79 -10.84 14.33
CA PHE A 687 -32.61 -12.13 15.02
C PHE A 687 -32.76 -13.29 14.05
N SER A 688 -31.97 -14.36 14.23
CA SER A 688 -32.17 -15.62 13.51
C SER A 688 -31.86 -16.86 14.38
N PRO A 689 -32.66 -17.94 14.31
CA PRO A 689 -34.01 -17.97 13.71
C PRO A 689 -35.01 -17.19 14.59
N ILE A 690 -36.06 -16.60 13.98
CA ILE A 690 -37.07 -15.70 14.59
C ILE A 690 -37.92 -16.38 15.69
N ASN A 691 -37.71 -17.66 15.95
CA ASN A 691 -38.58 -18.56 16.71
C ASN A 691 -38.33 -18.52 18.23
N ALA A 692 -37.59 -17.53 18.73
CA ALA A 692 -37.20 -17.44 20.14
C ALA A 692 -38.41 -17.16 21.04
N SER A 693 -38.61 -17.96 22.08
CA SER A 693 -39.81 -17.90 22.94
C SER A 693 -39.55 -17.32 24.34
N THR A 694 -38.33 -16.88 24.65
CA THR A 694 -37.97 -16.30 25.96
C THR A 694 -37.49 -14.86 25.83
N PRO A 695 -37.90 -13.94 26.74
CA PRO A 695 -37.32 -12.59 26.85
C PRO A 695 -35.81 -12.63 27.05
N MET A 696 -35.10 -11.67 26.44
CA MET A 696 -33.65 -11.53 26.58
C MET A 696 -33.30 -10.21 27.27
N THR A 697 -32.24 -10.24 28.08
CA THR A 697 -31.66 -9.07 28.72
C THR A 697 -30.26 -8.87 28.17
N TYR A 698 -29.99 -7.69 27.61
CA TYR A 698 -28.65 -7.29 27.18
C TYR A 698 -27.99 -6.46 28.28
N THR A 699 -26.69 -6.66 28.53
CA THR A 699 -25.89 -5.83 29.44
C THR A 699 -24.72 -5.22 28.68
N TRP A 700 -24.64 -3.89 28.67
CA TRP A 700 -23.53 -3.15 28.06
C TRP A 700 -22.31 -3.10 29.00
N SER A 701 -21.10 -3.33 28.47
CA SER A 701 -19.83 -3.14 29.18
C SER A 701 -18.76 -2.53 28.26
N PRO A 702 -18.17 -1.36 28.60
CA PRO A 702 -18.38 -0.63 29.85
C PRO A 702 -19.80 -0.04 29.96
N PRO A 703 -20.31 0.20 31.18
CA PRO A 703 -21.61 0.85 31.37
C PRO A 703 -21.67 2.20 30.63
N PRO A 704 -22.83 2.58 30.07
CA PRO A 704 -23.02 3.93 29.51
C PRO A 704 -22.77 4.99 30.58
N PHE A 705 -22.25 6.15 30.18
CA PHE A 705 -22.00 7.26 31.12
C PHE A 705 -23.32 7.77 31.72
N SER A 706 -23.24 8.39 32.90
CA SER A 706 -24.42 8.93 33.60
C SER A 706 -25.21 9.88 32.69
N GLY A 707 -26.49 9.55 32.44
CA GLY A 707 -27.39 10.32 31.56
C GLY A 707 -27.72 9.65 30.21
N GLN A 708 -27.06 8.55 29.84
CA GLN A 708 -27.22 7.87 28.54
C GLN A 708 -28.23 6.69 28.53
N GLY A 709 -29.12 6.60 29.50
CA GLY A 709 -30.07 5.48 29.63
C GLY A 709 -29.50 4.29 30.44
N THR A 710 -30.26 3.18 30.51
CA THR A 710 -29.90 2.02 31.33
C THR A 710 -28.94 1.09 30.59
N SER A 711 -27.97 0.51 31.31
CA SER A 711 -27.08 -0.54 30.78
C SER A 711 -27.80 -1.87 30.48
N GLN A 712 -29.12 -1.92 30.68
CA GLN A 712 -29.98 -3.05 30.37
C GLN A 712 -31.19 -2.63 29.54
N ALA A 713 -31.52 -3.44 28.53
CA ALA A 713 -32.79 -3.42 27.81
C ALA A 713 -33.44 -4.80 27.92
N ASN A 714 -34.76 -4.82 28.22
CA ASN A 714 -35.55 -6.04 28.34
C ASN A 714 -36.56 -6.11 27.20
N TYR A 715 -36.42 -7.11 26.33
CA TYR A 715 -37.33 -7.26 25.20
C TYR A 715 -38.42 -8.30 25.52
N HIS A 716 -39.68 -7.93 25.31
CA HIS A 716 -40.83 -8.82 25.47
C HIS A 716 -41.46 -9.08 24.10
N TRP A 717 -41.83 -10.33 23.84
CA TRP A 717 -42.53 -10.70 22.61
C TRP A 717 -44.03 -10.39 22.78
N PRO A 718 -44.70 -9.77 21.79
CA PRO A 718 -46.15 -9.65 21.81
C PRO A 718 -46.77 -11.04 21.61
N CYS A 719 -47.63 -11.46 22.55
CA CYS A 719 -48.45 -12.65 22.36
C CYS A 719 -49.53 -12.32 21.33
N ASP A 720 -49.47 -12.87 20.12
CA ASP A 720 -50.56 -12.75 19.16
C ASP A 720 -51.78 -13.56 19.64
N TYR A 721 -52.80 -12.81 20.04
CA TYR A 721 -54.24 -13.11 20.11
C TYR A 721 -54.74 -14.55 20.36
N TYR A 722 -55.55 -14.67 21.41
CA TYR A 722 -56.71 -15.55 21.52
C TYR A 722 -57.37 -15.84 20.15
N CYS A 723 -57.40 -17.12 19.76
CA CYS A 723 -58.50 -17.68 18.96
C CYS A 723 -59.45 -18.38 19.94
N GLU A 724 -60.62 -17.80 20.20
CA GLU A 724 -61.75 -18.54 20.76
C GLU A 724 -62.25 -19.57 19.74
N GLY A 725 -62.56 -20.78 20.20
CA GLY A 725 -63.19 -21.83 19.41
C GLY A 725 -63.06 -23.20 20.04
N ASP A 726 -64.05 -23.54 20.89
CA ASP A 726 -64.23 -24.81 21.59
C ASP A 726 -64.13 -26.08 20.71
N GLY A 727 -63.67 -27.16 21.34
CA GLY A 727 -64.15 -28.52 21.04
C GLY A 727 -63.09 -29.54 20.62
N ASN A 728 -62.80 -30.46 21.55
CA ASN A 728 -62.17 -31.78 21.37
C ASN A 728 -62.18 -32.33 19.93
N ASP A 729 -61.00 -32.67 19.38
CA ASP A 729 -60.59 -34.08 19.32
C ASP A 729 -59.20 -34.28 18.72
N SER A 730 -58.60 -35.37 19.17
CA SER A 730 -57.22 -35.82 18.98
C SER A 730 -56.85 -36.23 17.55
N ILE A 731 -55.63 -35.83 17.17
CA ILE A 731 -54.57 -36.60 16.49
C ILE A 731 -55.00 -37.47 15.29
N THR A 732 -54.49 -37.15 14.09
CA THR A 732 -53.55 -38.02 13.35
C THR A 732 -53.12 -37.43 12.01
N ASN A 733 -51.81 -37.53 11.77
CA ASN A 733 -51.12 -37.66 10.49
C ASN A 733 -51.18 -36.54 9.45
N GLY A 734 -49.99 -35.92 9.30
CA GLY A 734 -49.32 -35.83 8.00
C GLY A 734 -49.69 -34.65 7.12
N CYS A 735 -48.72 -33.78 6.85
CA CYS A 735 -48.51 -33.26 5.50
C CYS A 735 -47.15 -32.54 5.39
N ASN A 736 -46.36 -33.01 4.42
CA ASN A 736 -45.19 -32.36 3.87
C ASN A 736 -45.52 -30.95 3.37
N TRP A 737 -44.59 -30.00 3.52
CA TRP A 737 -44.64 -28.74 2.79
C TRP A 737 -43.38 -28.59 1.91
N TRP A 738 -43.64 -28.58 0.61
CA TRP A 738 -42.76 -28.04 -0.42
C TRP A 738 -42.71 -26.51 -0.31
N PHE A 739 -41.54 -25.95 -0.60
CA PHE A 739 -41.27 -24.52 -0.76
C PHE A 739 -42.05 -23.91 -1.94
N SER A 740 -42.63 -22.73 -1.73
CA SER A 740 -42.72 -21.69 -2.76
C SER A 740 -43.18 -20.34 -2.19
N ARG A 741 -42.23 -19.39 -2.22
CA ARG A 741 -42.33 -17.95 -2.51
C ARG A 741 -43.04 -16.97 -1.55
N ARG A 742 -42.23 -15.96 -1.22
CA ARG A 742 -42.49 -14.53 -0.97
C ARG A 742 -43.29 -14.19 0.28
N LEU A 743 -42.62 -13.56 1.24
CA LEU A 743 -43.22 -12.51 2.07
C LEU A 743 -42.21 -11.37 2.27
N TYR A 744 -42.74 -10.16 2.14
CA TYR A 744 -42.11 -8.85 2.28
C TYR A 744 -41.58 -8.64 3.71
N GLU A 745 -40.39 -8.05 3.85
CA GLU A 745 -39.93 -7.48 5.12
C GLU A 745 -40.53 -6.07 5.29
N TYR A 746 -41.20 -5.83 6.43
CA TYR A 746 -41.60 -4.50 6.89
C TYR A 746 -40.70 -4.10 8.07
N PRO A 747 -40.15 -2.88 8.11
CA PRO A 747 -39.41 -2.38 9.27
C PRO A 747 -40.38 -1.92 10.37
N LEU A 748 -40.16 -2.37 11.62
CA LEU A 748 -40.84 -1.88 12.81
C LEU A 748 -40.02 -0.74 13.44
N HIS A 749 -40.57 0.49 13.45
CA HIS A 749 -40.01 1.63 14.17
C HIS A 749 -40.39 1.60 15.66
N ILE A 750 -39.42 1.76 16.55
CA ILE A 750 -39.68 2.07 17.97
C ILE A 750 -39.24 3.51 18.25
N SER A 751 -40.16 4.33 18.76
CA SER A 751 -39.89 5.62 19.41
C SER A 751 -40.01 5.44 20.93
N CYS A 752 -38.96 5.75 21.68
CA CYS A 752 -39.03 5.83 23.15
C CYS A 752 -39.19 7.29 23.59
N CYS A 753 -40.37 7.64 24.12
CA CYS A 753 -40.58 8.81 24.94
C CYS A 753 -40.26 8.47 26.40
N ILE A 754 -39.41 9.26 27.07
CA ILE A 754 -39.36 9.34 28.53
C ILE A 754 -39.87 10.73 28.90
N TYR A 755 -41.07 10.81 29.48
CA TYR A 755 -41.45 11.95 30.31
C TYR A 755 -41.14 11.63 31.78
N PRO A 756 -40.82 12.65 32.61
CA PRO A 756 -40.35 12.45 33.96
C PRO A 756 -41.53 12.12 34.88
N CYS A 757 -41.30 11.20 35.82
CA CYS A 757 -42.22 11.00 36.95
C CYS A 757 -42.43 12.32 37.70
N TRP A 758 -43.64 12.58 38.20
CA TRP A 758 -43.95 13.16 39.52
C TRP A 758 -45.41 12.79 39.86
N CYS A 759 -45.68 12.59 41.16
CA CYS A 759 -46.92 12.16 41.83
C CYS A 759 -48.23 12.72 41.22
N GLN A 760 -49.36 12.01 41.19
CA GLN A 760 -50.06 11.27 42.25
C GLN A 760 -51.04 10.26 41.64
#